data_AF-A0A524C8A3-F1
#
_entry.id   AF-A0A524C8A3-F1
#
_cell.length_a   1.000
_cell.length_b   1.000
_cell.length_c   1.000
_cell.angle_alpha   90.00
_cell.angle_beta   90.00
_cell.angle_gamma   90.00
#
_symmetry.space_group_name_H-M   'P 1'
#
loop_
_entity.id
_entity.type
_entity.pdbx_description
1 polymer ?
#
loop_
_entity_poly.entity_id
_entity_poly.type
_entity_poly.pdbx_seq_one_letter_code
_entity_poly.pdbx_strand_id
1 'polypeptide(L)'
;MKHQKNNSNNNYNKKTTEKDERLLTEKNKKEVKESIFKKIGILITKKYKYILIVWLIIFGCSIYPTIQLQKVISYNETEFLPDNLEYNKGEAIKNDLFPSNITGSTIIVIDSDNLISSEENMEYIEELTNRIVQQYNENINEIQSVLSILQSFNESYWQMIAEAEEELQNRLGNEITELNQIMYSTETEIENLWSSIANVYSLTWFNLSRTYYYGFYDTNLFTAGPTPTIYDTIAHDTNITSLGSITSSYVNMTYSVITEQFTNISKVWDSLIHPVTLGITNTTLYQYINQEQNLTLEEYHQEIYPFLSRYHQNWTEIFTQNITQSGLTIINGTEYNNNLYSNSSLMEAHSSQMSVLEKLHEINNTVLSSFNITNYILNEISSSLDFSTWIAEASAFLQIPKDEISTQLEPIIPVLLSEIYVLESNPNVSSVNNLANNFTQLIISELIDLSPPPDSINDLPQLLTRWVLSEDKKTSLILVNYNSFNKTSEEMDEIVHEADVGIGELSHELKEEMNLTETRVYHTGEQYIMDVWMTQAEKDARLIDIVTILMVLVILLVIFCSLLAPFIPLIAIGSSIAASMSFLWFISFGTDIHFVATLFLTITSLGAGVDYCIFIFSRYSEERKKGHDKNDSLITAVTHAGESVFHSGLTVMVGFGAMIIPNFPLLRILGISMCIGISISLLSAIFVVPSIIMLLGDIIWWPKILQTILRPQKWFKKDDKDKSKINDSGQESIRDGESNYKRKEAKEIHENDKSWIVRFSNFVTKNGLVITIITLVVVAPFIYFAITMETSTDIMGMLPKDFEGTKGRDVLSESMAVGDPTPIELLFYNISKNPLDYDMKIETEKLCQEILRLDHVTTIKTTIRPLGITMFNTTGGLFEQYTKMFIGKDNRTLLLEIYLDVSPYSQNTEEFVETLPNQVNNIIEERSLTNLGEAKVYTLGFARGWYEIKNVTDNAFPIVVIFVIIGVYIVLFILFKSYFTPIRLIITIAIGIAFILGMLHLVFAVGFDVPIFWLLPLMLFSILMGLGQDYDIFLVTRIKEYYDQGLSNKKAIAYALDHTATIISSCGILMAAAYSSLMLSRLWHLREIGFAFTLGIILDATIIRIIIVPAIMVLMEKLNWVGPKWLQRNKQREAKQQTSEEINHQKVID
;
A
#
# COMPACT_ATOMS: atom_id res chain seq x y z
N MET A 1 78.82 -58.87 70.58
CA MET A 1 77.40 -58.96 71.02
C MET A 1 76.85 -57.58 71.33
N LYS A 2 76.27 -56.90 70.32
CA LYS A 2 75.41 -55.71 70.50
C LYS A 2 74.49 -55.59 69.27
N HIS A 3 73.75 -56.67 69.00
CA HIS A 3 72.67 -56.73 68.04
C HIS A 3 71.56 -57.57 68.67
N GLN A 4 70.51 -56.93 69.17
CA GLN A 4 69.14 -57.45 69.38
C GLN A 4 68.38 -56.63 70.44
N LYS A 5 68.26 -55.31 70.23
CA LYS A 5 67.23 -54.49 70.89
C LYS A 5 67.06 -53.19 70.10
N ASN A 6 66.48 -53.28 68.90
CA ASN A 6 65.96 -52.12 68.17
C ASN A 6 64.91 -52.45 67.08
N ASN A 7 64.36 -53.68 67.05
CA ASN A 7 63.50 -54.13 65.95
C ASN A 7 61.98 -54.10 66.22
N SER A 8 61.49 -53.40 67.26
CA SER A 8 60.04 -53.31 67.50
C SER A 8 59.41 -51.93 67.27
N ASN A 9 60.19 -50.85 67.06
CA ASN A 9 59.63 -49.50 66.86
C ASN A 9 59.62 -49.00 65.41
N ASN A 10 60.23 -49.72 64.46
CA ASN A 10 60.31 -49.27 63.06
C ASN A 10 59.11 -49.67 62.18
N ASN A 11 58.20 -50.52 62.65
CA ASN A 11 57.04 -50.95 61.85
C ASN A 11 55.74 -50.18 62.12
N TYR A 12 55.68 -49.36 63.17
CA TYR A 12 54.53 -48.46 63.39
C TYR A 12 54.72 -47.10 62.69
N ASN A 13 55.95 -46.57 62.62
CA ASN A 13 56.20 -45.28 61.98
C ASN A 13 56.30 -45.33 60.45
N LYS A 14 56.55 -46.50 59.84
CA LYS A 14 56.68 -46.63 58.39
C LYS A 14 55.34 -46.82 57.66
N LYS A 15 54.32 -47.34 58.36
CA LYS A 15 52.96 -47.50 57.81
C LYS A 15 52.09 -46.25 57.98
N THR A 16 52.35 -45.39 58.95
CA THR A 16 51.69 -44.08 59.07
C THR A 16 52.30 -43.07 58.10
N THR A 17 53.62 -43.02 57.94
CA THR A 17 54.26 -42.11 56.96
C THR A 17 53.93 -42.44 55.50
N GLU A 18 53.86 -43.71 55.08
CA GLU A 18 53.43 -44.05 53.70
C GLU A 18 51.92 -43.81 53.47
N LYS A 19 51.09 -43.94 54.50
CA LYS A 19 49.64 -43.70 54.40
C LYS A 19 49.33 -42.21 54.46
N ASP A 20 50.08 -41.44 55.24
CA ASP A 20 49.99 -39.99 55.34
C ASP A 20 50.65 -39.31 54.12
N GLU A 21 51.75 -39.84 53.56
CA GLU A 21 52.30 -39.38 52.28
C GLU A 21 51.39 -39.73 51.10
N ARG A 22 50.73 -40.90 51.10
CA ARG A 22 49.69 -41.23 50.10
C ARG A 22 48.43 -40.40 50.29
N LEU A 23 48.01 -40.11 51.53
CA LEU A 23 46.90 -39.21 51.82
C LEU A 23 47.23 -37.75 51.53
N LEU A 24 48.50 -37.32 51.66
CA LEU A 24 48.98 -35.98 51.30
C LEU A 24 49.20 -35.85 49.80
N THR A 25 49.67 -36.89 49.10
CA THR A 25 49.75 -36.89 47.63
C THR A 25 48.38 -37.11 46.97
N GLU A 26 47.44 -37.83 47.59
CA GLU A 26 46.04 -37.92 47.13
C GLU A 26 45.20 -36.70 47.55
N LYS A 27 45.47 -36.03 48.69
CA LYS A 27 44.86 -34.72 49.01
C LYS A 27 45.41 -33.61 48.13
N ASN A 28 46.73 -33.54 47.91
CA ASN A 28 47.35 -32.52 47.04
C ASN A 28 47.04 -32.77 45.56
N LYS A 29 46.74 -34.00 45.13
CA LYS A 29 46.17 -34.28 43.79
C LYS A 29 44.67 -33.97 43.66
N LYS A 30 43.93 -33.77 44.76
CA LYS A 30 42.47 -33.61 44.74
C LYS A 30 41.94 -32.17 44.82
N GLU A 31 42.77 -31.14 45.00
CA GLU A 31 42.26 -29.76 45.15
C GLU A 31 43.01 -28.67 44.36
N VAL A 32 43.50 -28.97 43.15
CA VAL A 32 43.70 -27.93 42.13
C VAL A 32 42.76 -28.24 40.98
N LYS A 33 41.61 -27.55 40.95
CA LYS A 33 40.63 -27.70 39.87
C LYS A 33 41.25 -27.08 38.61
N GLU A 34 42.03 -27.87 37.86
CA GLU A 34 42.70 -27.41 36.64
C GLU A 34 41.69 -26.73 35.70
N SER A 35 42.04 -25.53 35.22
CA SER A 35 41.20 -24.75 34.30
C SER A 35 40.78 -25.60 33.10
N ILE A 36 39.50 -25.50 32.73
CA ILE A 36 38.92 -26.23 31.58
C ILE A 36 39.72 -25.92 30.31
N PHE A 37 40.15 -24.67 30.14
CA PHE A 37 40.93 -24.23 28.97
C PHE A 37 42.33 -24.85 28.93
N LYS A 38 42.97 -25.11 30.08
CA LYS A 38 44.22 -25.86 30.13
C LYS A 38 44.05 -27.30 29.62
N LYS A 39 42.93 -27.95 29.99
CA LYS A 39 42.60 -29.30 29.50
C LYS A 39 42.34 -29.29 27.99
N ILE A 40 41.66 -28.26 27.48
CA ILE A 40 41.44 -28.08 26.04
C ILE A 40 42.79 -27.91 25.31
N GLY A 41 43.70 -27.08 25.81
CA GLY A 41 45.05 -26.92 25.23
C GLY A 41 45.85 -28.24 25.19
N ILE A 42 45.78 -29.04 26.25
CA ILE A 42 46.42 -30.37 26.31
C ILE A 42 45.75 -31.35 25.33
N LEU A 43 44.43 -31.29 25.18
CA LEU A 43 43.70 -32.11 24.22
C LEU A 43 44.13 -31.79 22.79
N ILE A 44 44.20 -30.50 22.44
CA ILE A 44 44.60 -30.02 21.12
C ILE A 44 46.02 -30.49 20.79
N THR A 45 47.00 -30.24 21.67
CA THR A 45 48.39 -30.66 21.42
C THR A 45 48.54 -32.17 21.20
N LYS A 46 47.71 -32.99 21.87
CA LYS A 46 47.73 -34.46 21.70
C LYS A 46 46.94 -34.97 20.50
N LYS A 47 45.86 -34.30 20.09
CA LYS A 47 44.86 -34.81 19.14
C LYS A 47 44.53 -33.85 17.98
N TYR A 48 45.33 -32.83 17.72
CA TYR A 48 45.08 -31.81 16.68
C TYR A 48 44.71 -32.39 15.31
N LYS A 49 45.35 -33.48 14.85
CA LYS A 49 45.00 -34.14 13.57
C LYS A 49 43.57 -34.67 13.54
N TYR A 50 43.11 -35.27 14.64
CA TYR A 50 41.73 -35.77 14.74
C TYR A 50 40.73 -34.63 14.78
N ILE A 51 41.05 -33.54 15.49
CA ILE A 51 40.21 -32.33 15.54
C ILE A 51 40.04 -31.76 14.13
N LEU A 52 41.12 -31.66 13.34
CA LEU A 52 41.06 -31.21 11.96
C LEU A 52 40.29 -32.15 11.05
N ILE A 53 40.43 -33.47 11.19
CA ILE A 53 39.64 -34.44 10.41
C ILE A 53 38.15 -34.30 10.72
N VAL A 54 37.77 -34.19 12.00
CA VAL A 54 36.38 -33.97 12.39
C VAL A 54 35.85 -32.67 11.82
N TRP A 55 36.63 -31.59 11.87
CA TRP A 55 36.23 -30.30 11.31
C TRP A 55 36.11 -30.33 9.79
N LEU A 56 37.02 -31.02 9.08
CA LEU A 56 36.92 -31.19 7.62
C LEU A 56 35.69 -32.01 7.22
N ILE A 57 35.26 -32.98 8.03
CA ILE A 57 34.01 -33.70 7.81
C ILE A 57 32.82 -32.74 7.99
N ILE A 58 32.79 -31.96 9.08
CA ILE A 58 31.74 -30.95 9.32
C ILE A 58 31.67 -29.97 8.15
N PHE A 59 32.82 -29.43 7.73
CA PHE A 59 32.91 -28.52 6.59
C PHE A 59 32.42 -29.19 5.30
N GLY A 60 32.88 -30.40 4.99
CA GLY A 60 32.44 -31.16 3.81
C GLY A 60 30.94 -31.42 3.80
N CYS A 61 30.35 -31.77 4.95
CA CYS A 61 28.91 -31.94 5.10
C CYS A 61 28.12 -30.63 4.98
N SER A 62 28.73 -29.49 5.32
CA SER A 62 28.08 -28.17 5.27
C SER A 62 28.00 -27.57 3.87
N ILE A 63 28.84 -28.00 2.92
CA ILE A 63 28.90 -27.41 1.56
C ILE A 63 27.56 -27.57 0.84
N TYR A 64 26.96 -28.76 0.85
CA TYR A 64 25.70 -29.00 0.14
C TYR A 64 24.55 -28.15 0.68
N PRO A 65 24.24 -28.16 2.01
CA PRO A 65 23.24 -27.27 2.58
C PRO A 65 23.50 -25.79 2.31
N THR A 66 24.77 -25.34 2.33
CA THR A 66 25.12 -23.95 2.05
C THR A 66 24.73 -23.53 0.63
N ILE A 67 24.97 -24.39 -0.36
CA ILE A 67 24.57 -24.14 -1.75
C ILE A 67 23.05 -24.12 -1.88
N GLN A 68 22.34 -24.98 -1.13
CA GLN A 68 20.87 -24.98 -1.14
C GLN A 68 20.29 -23.75 -0.45
N LEU A 69 20.94 -23.22 0.58
CA LEU A 69 20.51 -21.98 1.25
C LEU A 69 20.35 -20.83 0.26
N GLN A 70 21.26 -20.69 -0.71
CA GLN A 70 21.22 -19.60 -1.70
C GLN A 70 19.93 -19.57 -2.52
N LYS A 71 19.18 -20.67 -2.59
CA LYS A 71 17.90 -20.76 -3.31
C LYS A 71 16.68 -20.42 -2.45
N VAL A 72 16.85 -20.30 -1.13
CA VAL A 72 15.77 -20.07 -0.15
C VAL A 72 16.01 -18.75 0.60
N ILE A 73 16.99 -17.96 0.16
CA ILE A 73 17.17 -16.60 0.69
C ILE A 73 16.11 -15.73 0.05
N SER A 74 15.22 -15.19 0.88
CA SER A 74 14.28 -14.17 0.46
C SER A 74 14.93 -12.79 0.57
N TYR A 75 14.64 -11.97 -0.43
CA TYR A 75 15.00 -10.56 -0.43
C TYR A 75 13.80 -9.68 -0.04
N ASN A 76 12.58 -10.25 0.00
CA ASN A 76 11.32 -9.52 0.07
C ASN A 76 11.03 -9.17 1.53
N GLU A 77 10.96 -7.87 1.85
CA GLU A 77 10.77 -7.43 3.24
C GLU A 77 9.34 -7.70 3.75
N THR A 78 8.36 -7.78 2.86
CA THR A 78 6.94 -8.00 3.21
C THR A 78 6.66 -9.42 3.72
N GLU A 79 7.48 -10.40 3.35
CA GLU A 79 7.38 -11.77 3.86
C GLU A 79 7.75 -11.87 5.34
N PHE A 80 8.49 -10.90 5.87
CA PHE A 80 8.96 -10.90 7.26
C PHE A 80 8.08 -10.07 8.19
N LEU A 81 6.83 -9.81 7.78
CA LEU A 81 5.82 -9.15 8.60
C LEU A 81 5.27 -10.08 9.69
N PRO A 82 5.04 -9.60 10.92
CA PRO A 82 4.44 -10.42 11.97
C PRO A 82 2.97 -10.79 11.70
N ASP A 83 2.65 -12.09 11.67
CA ASP A 83 1.30 -12.63 11.40
C ASP A 83 0.16 -12.07 12.28
N ASN A 84 0.49 -11.61 13.49
CA ASN A 84 -0.52 -11.18 14.47
C ASN A 84 -0.98 -9.72 14.30
N LEU A 85 -0.36 -8.97 13.39
CA LEU A 85 -0.72 -7.59 13.08
C LEU A 85 -2.17 -7.46 12.58
N GLU A 86 -2.79 -6.31 12.84
CA GLU A 86 -4.13 -6.03 12.33
C GLU A 86 -4.09 -5.84 10.81
N TYR A 87 -3.02 -5.21 10.31
CA TYR A 87 -2.70 -5.11 8.91
C TYR A 87 -2.72 -6.48 8.20
N ASN A 88 -1.90 -7.44 8.66
CA ASN A 88 -1.82 -8.78 8.03
C ASN A 88 -3.15 -9.53 8.04
N LYS A 89 -3.96 -9.38 9.09
CA LYS A 89 -5.30 -9.99 9.16
C LYS A 89 -6.26 -9.37 8.15
N GLY A 90 -6.27 -8.05 8.02
CA GLY A 90 -7.12 -7.39 7.04
C GLY A 90 -6.66 -7.66 5.60
N GLU A 91 -5.35 -7.69 5.34
CA GLU A 91 -4.78 -8.10 4.04
C GLU A 91 -5.19 -9.53 3.66
N ALA A 92 -5.10 -10.48 4.60
CA ALA A 92 -5.53 -11.86 4.35
C ALA A 92 -7.03 -11.95 4.00
N ILE A 93 -7.87 -11.16 4.68
CA ILE A 93 -9.32 -11.08 4.38
C ILE A 93 -9.56 -10.43 3.01
N LYS A 94 -8.83 -9.35 2.69
CA LYS A 94 -8.91 -8.66 1.39
C LYS A 94 -8.57 -9.62 0.25
N ASN A 95 -7.46 -10.35 0.38
CA ASN A 95 -6.98 -11.28 -0.64
C ASN A 95 -7.92 -12.47 -0.87
N ASP A 96 -8.66 -12.92 0.15
CA ASP A 96 -9.66 -13.99 0.03
C ASP A 96 -10.96 -13.50 -0.64
N LEU A 97 -11.49 -12.37 -0.14
CA LEU A 97 -12.83 -11.90 -0.48
C LEU A 97 -12.89 -11.07 -1.74
N PHE A 98 -11.85 -10.32 -2.09
CA PHE A 98 -11.83 -9.55 -3.31
C PHE A 98 -11.26 -10.41 -4.44
N PRO A 99 -11.74 -10.30 -5.69
CA PRO A 99 -11.11 -10.95 -6.82
C PRO A 99 -9.71 -10.37 -6.98
N SER A 100 -8.72 -11.03 -6.36
CA SER A 100 -7.29 -10.71 -6.33
C SER A 100 -7.00 -9.31 -6.88
N ASN A 101 -7.33 -8.30 -6.07
CA ASN A 101 -7.13 -6.90 -6.44
C ASN A 101 -5.71 -6.77 -6.96
N ILE A 102 -5.59 -6.08 -8.08
CA ILE A 102 -4.37 -5.57 -8.72
C ILE A 102 -3.21 -5.60 -7.72
N THR A 103 -2.41 -6.66 -7.73
CA THR A 103 -1.21 -6.74 -6.91
C THR A 103 -0.16 -5.93 -7.65
N GLY A 104 0.03 -4.68 -7.22
CA GLY A 104 1.14 -3.85 -7.67
C GLY A 104 1.09 -3.50 -9.16
N SER A 105 0.63 -2.30 -9.50
CA SER A 105 0.72 -1.84 -10.88
C SER A 105 2.14 -1.41 -11.19
N THR A 106 2.67 -1.87 -12.33
CA THR A 106 3.83 -1.23 -12.93
C THR A 106 3.34 -0.01 -13.66
N ILE A 107 3.86 1.15 -13.24
CA ILE A 107 3.45 2.45 -13.74
C ILE A 107 4.51 2.91 -14.72
N ILE A 108 4.15 3.01 -15.98
CA ILE A 108 4.98 3.62 -17.01
C ILE A 108 4.58 5.08 -17.09
N VAL A 109 5.50 5.97 -16.75
CA VAL A 109 5.34 7.42 -16.81
C VAL A 109 5.94 7.90 -18.12
N ILE A 110 5.09 8.48 -18.96
CA ILE A 110 5.47 9.09 -20.24
C ILE A 110 5.39 10.59 -20.06
N ASP A 111 6.53 11.26 -20.07
CA ASP A 111 6.67 12.70 -19.88
C ASP A 111 7.22 13.33 -21.16
N SER A 112 6.46 14.21 -21.80
CA SER A 112 6.83 14.80 -23.09
C SER A 112 6.92 16.33 -23.00
N ASP A 113 7.86 16.92 -23.73
CA ASP A 113 7.91 18.38 -23.84
C ASP A 113 6.71 18.93 -24.65
N ASN A 114 6.13 18.08 -25.53
CA ASN A 114 4.90 18.31 -26.30
C ASN A 114 3.64 17.75 -25.62
N LEU A 115 2.47 18.07 -26.16
CA LEU A 115 1.22 17.46 -25.70
C LEU A 115 1.22 15.95 -25.96
N ILE A 116 0.71 15.18 -25.00
CA ILE A 116 0.55 13.72 -25.14
C ILE A 116 -0.38 13.37 -26.30
N SER A 117 -1.32 14.25 -26.65
CA SER A 117 -2.21 14.11 -27.81
C SER A 117 -1.54 14.28 -29.18
N SER A 118 -0.21 14.46 -29.25
CA SER A 118 0.51 14.44 -30.53
C SER A 118 0.53 13.04 -31.15
N GLU A 119 0.50 12.97 -32.48
CA GLU A 119 0.43 11.72 -33.25
C GLU A 119 1.56 10.74 -32.88
N GLU A 120 2.79 11.25 -32.72
CA GLU A 120 3.96 10.45 -32.33
C GLU A 120 3.82 9.82 -30.93
N ASN A 121 3.34 10.59 -29.94
CA ASN A 121 3.16 10.09 -28.56
C ASN A 121 2.00 9.10 -28.48
N MET A 122 0.93 9.32 -29.24
CA MET A 122 -0.22 8.43 -29.30
C MET A 122 0.12 7.09 -29.97
N GLU A 123 0.85 7.14 -31.09
CA GLU A 123 1.35 5.95 -31.78
C GLU A 123 2.29 5.16 -30.86
N TYR A 124 3.15 5.84 -30.10
CA TYR A 124 4.01 5.20 -29.11
C TYR A 124 3.23 4.51 -27.99
N ILE A 125 2.23 5.18 -27.38
CA ILE A 125 1.40 4.61 -26.31
C ILE A 125 0.62 3.39 -26.82
N GLU A 126 0.04 3.48 -28.03
CA GLU A 126 -0.71 2.40 -28.66
C GLU A 126 0.18 1.20 -28.97
N GLU A 127 1.30 1.42 -29.65
CA GLU A 127 2.23 0.36 -30.03
C GLU A 127 2.87 -0.30 -28.79
N LEU A 128 3.24 0.49 -27.78
CA LEU A 128 3.76 -0.04 -26.52
C LEU A 128 2.72 -0.92 -25.83
N THR A 129 1.48 -0.43 -25.68
CA THR A 129 0.37 -1.19 -25.06
C THR A 129 0.12 -2.49 -25.83
N ASN A 130 0.09 -2.43 -27.16
CA ASN A 130 -0.12 -3.61 -28.01
C ASN A 130 1.00 -4.63 -27.88
N ARG A 131 2.27 -4.21 -27.88
CA ARG A 131 3.40 -5.13 -27.70
C ARG A 131 3.42 -5.76 -26.31
N ILE A 132 3.10 -5.00 -25.25
CA ILE A 132 2.97 -5.52 -23.89
C ILE A 132 1.88 -6.60 -23.84
N VAL A 133 0.69 -6.33 -24.38
CA VAL A 133 -0.39 -7.33 -24.44
C VAL A 133 0.02 -8.55 -25.26
N GLN A 134 0.66 -8.39 -26.42
CA GLN A 134 1.07 -9.52 -27.25
C GLN A 134 2.08 -10.44 -26.57
N GLN A 135 3.02 -9.86 -25.83
CA GLN A 135 4.13 -10.60 -25.21
C GLN A 135 3.76 -11.17 -23.83
N TYR A 136 2.89 -10.50 -23.07
CA TYR A 136 2.59 -10.80 -21.67
C TYR A 136 1.10 -11.09 -21.37
N ASN A 137 0.27 -11.37 -22.39
CA ASN A 137 -1.18 -11.57 -22.26
C ASN A 137 -1.61 -12.56 -21.14
N GLU A 138 -0.84 -13.63 -20.93
CA GLU A 138 -1.19 -14.65 -19.93
C GLU A 138 -1.01 -14.16 -18.48
N ASN A 139 -0.18 -13.14 -18.27
CA ASN A 139 0.22 -12.65 -16.96
C ASN A 139 -0.34 -11.27 -16.61
N ILE A 140 -0.92 -10.55 -17.58
CA ILE A 140 -1.51 -9.23 -17.38
C ILE A 140 -3.03 -9.38 -17.28
N ASN A 141 -3.62 -8.81 -16.24
CA ASN A 141 -5.07 -8.76 -16.07
C ASN A 141 -5.68 -7.60 -16.86
N GLU A 142 -5.07 -6.42 -16.77
CA GLU A 142 -5.57 -5.19 -17.37
C GLU A 142 -4.43 -4.22 -17.63
N ILE A 143 -4.50 -3.46 -18.72
CA ILE A 143 -3.64 -2.30 -18.95
C ILE A 143 -4.52 -1.06 -19.02
N GLN A 144 -4.33 -0.13 -18.10
CA GLN A 144 -5.01 1.15 -18.10
C GLN A 144 -4.09 2.23 -18.66
N SER A 145 -4.43 2.76 -19.82
CA SER A 145 -3.77 3.90 -20.45
C SER A 145 -4.83 4.93 -20.82
N VAL A 146 -4.40 6.13 -21.22
CA VAL A 146 -5.36 7.16 -21.64
C VAL A 146 -6.15 6.71 -22.88
N LEU A 147 -5.55 5.86 -23.73
CA LEU A 147 -6.22 5.26 -24.88
C LEU A 147 -7.25 4.22 -24.47
N SER A 148 -6.94 3.36 -23.49
CA SER A 148 -7.92 2.37 -23.02
C SER A 148 -9.10 3.04 -22.29
N ILE A 149 -8.87 4.12 -21.55
CA ILE A 149 -9.96 4.94 -20.97
C ILE A 149 -10.84 5.53 -22.07
N LEU A 150 -10.25 6.10 -23.12
CA LEU A 150 -10.99 6.64 -24.25
C LEU A 150 -11.85 5.56 -24.92
N GLN A 151 -11.26 4.38 -25.18
CA GLN A 151 -11.96 3.25 -25.80
C GLN A 151 -13.08 2.73 -24.90
N SER A 152 -12.81 2.46 -23.63
CA SER A 152 -13.82 1.99 -22.68
C SER A 152 -14.95 2.99 -22.48
N PHE A 153 -14.64 4.29 -22.46
CA PHE A 153 -15.67 5.33 -22.42
C PHE A 153 -16.55 5.28 -23.67
N ASN A 154 -15.95 5.19 -24.86
CA ASN A 154 -16.70 5.11 -26.12
C ASN A 154 -17.56 3.84 -26.20
N GLU A 155 -17.03 2.68 -25.82
CA GLU A 155 -17.79 1.43 -25.75
C GLU A 155 -18.98 1.55 -24.78
N SER A 156 -18.75 2.15 -23.60
CA SER A 156 -19.79 2.36 -22.58
C SER A 156 -20.84 3.36 -23.02
N TYR A 157 -20.43 4.43 -23.71
CA TYR A 157 -21.30 5.43 -24.29
C TYR A 157 -22.26 4.75 -25.27
N TRP A 158 -21.75 3.93 -26.21
CA TRP A 158 -22.58 3.23 -27.18
C TRP A 158 -23.43 2.13 -26.56
N GLN A 159 -22.92 1.41 -25.55
CA GLN A 159 -23.71 0.42 -24.82
C GLN A 159 -24.88 1.07 -24.08
N MET A 160 -24.65 2.20 -23.40
CA MET A 160 -25.71 2.96 -22.74
C MET A 160 -26.73 3.45 -23.76
N ILE A 161 -26.29 3.99 -24.91
CA ILE A 161 -27.21 4.41 -25.98
C ILE A 161 -28.04 3.22 -26.47
N ALA A 162 -27.48 2.02 -26.59
CA ALA A 162 -28.20 0.82 -26.99
C ALA A 162 -29.18 0.30 -25.91
N GLU A 163 -28.80 0.33 -24.63
CA GLU A 163 -29.69 -0.03 -23.51
C GLU A 163 -30.84 0.99 -23.39
N ALA A 164 -30.52 2.27 -23.54
CA ALA A 164 -31.51 3.35 -23.64
C ALA A 164 -32.43 3.16 -24.85
N GLU A 165 -31.89 2.75 -25.99
CA GLU A 165 -32.69 2.43 -27.19
C GLU A 165 -33.71 1.33 -26.90
N GLU A 166 -33.26 0.23 -26.30
CA GLU A 166 -34.12 -0.91 -25.97
C GLU A 166 -35.18 -0.54 -24.93
N GLU A 167 -34.81 0.16 -23.86
CA GLU A 167 -35.77 0.60 -22.83
C GLU A 167 -36.77 1.61 -23.41
N LEU A 168 -36.29 2.60 -24.17
CA LEU A 168 -37.12 3.62 -24.80
C LEU A 168 -38.06 3.00 -25.83
N GLN A 169 -37.59 2.06 -26.65
CA GLN A 169 -38.41 1.32 -27.61
C GLN A 169 -39.49 0.48 -26.91
N ASN A 170 -39.15 -0.21 -25.82
CA ASN A 170 -40.11 -1.01 -25.06
C ASN A 170 -41.17 -0.13 -24.37
N ARG A 171 -40.76 0.99 -23.77
CA ARG A 171 -41.66 1.97 -23.15
C ARG A 171 -42.58 2.61 -24.19
N LEU A 172 -42.00 3.15 -25.28
CA LEU A 172 -42.77 3.74 -26.38
C LEU A 172 -43.71 2.72 -27.02
N GLY A 173 -43.31 1.46 -27.20
CA GLY A 173 -44.20 0.43 -27.74
C GLY A 173 -45.44 0.19 -26.87
N ASN A 174 -45.27 0.15 -25.54
CA ASN A 174 -46.37 0.00 -24.60
C ASN A 174 -47.27 1.25 -24.58
N GLU A 175 -46.66 2.43 -24.50
CA GLU A 175 -47.37 3.72 -24.47
C GLU A 175 -48.09 4.00 -25.79
N ILE A 176 -47.48 3.73 -26.95
CA ILE A 176 -48.14 3.83 -28.27
C ILE A 176 -49.38 2.93 -28.34
N THR A 177 -49.31 1.73 -27.77
CA THR A 177 -50.44 0.80 -27.75
C THR A 177 -51.58 1.33 -26.88
N GLU A 178 -51.25 1.84 -25.69
CA GLU A 178 -52.21 2.41 -24.75
C GLU A 178 -52.83 3.70 -25.30
N LEU A 179 -52.02 4.61 -25.82
CA LEU A 179 -52.43 5.85 -26.48
C LEU A 179 -53.31 5.59 -27.69
N ASN A 180 -52.99 4.58 -28.51
CA ASN A 180 -53.82 4.22 -29.65
C ASN A 180 -55.20 3.69 -29.20
N GLN A 181 -55.26 2.86 -28.17
CA GLN A 181 -56.54 2.40 -27.60
C GLN A 181 -57.37 3.56 -27.04
N ILE A 182 -56.72 4.50 -26.34
CA ILE A 182 -57.38 5.71 -25.83
C ILE A 182 -57.92 6.54 -27.01
N MET A 183 -57.11 6.81 -28.04
CA MET A 183 -57.54 7.59 -29.22
C MET A 183 -58.71 6.95 -29.98
N TYR A 184 -58.72 5.63 -30.15
CA TYR A 184 -59.84 4.94 -30.82
C TYR A 184 -61.11 4.85 -29.98
N SER A 185 -60.97 4.59 -28.67
CA SER A 185 -62.13 4.59 -27.77
C SER A 185 -62.81 5.95 -27.74
N THR A 186 -62.02 7.02 -27.83
CA THR A 186 -62.49 8.40 -27.82
C THR A 186 -63.05 8.83 -29.16
N GLU A 187 -62.49 8.40 -30.30
CA GLU A 187 -63.14 8.53 -31.62
C GLU A 187 -64.55 7.90 -31.60
N THR A 188 -64.68 6.71 -31.02
CA THR A 188 -65.96 5.99 -30.92
C THR A 188 -66.98 6.73 -30.02
N GLU A 189 -66.54 7.27 -28.88
CA GLU A 189 -67.39 8.10 -28.01
C GLU A 189 -67.82 9.40 -28.71
N ILE A 190 -66.93 10.00 -29.48
CA ILE A 190 -67.20 11.23 -30.25
C ILE A 190 -68.18 10.94 -31.41
N GLU A 191 -68.04 9.83 -32.14
CA GLU A 191 -69.02 9.39 -33.14
C GLU A 191 -70.42 9.20 -32.54
N ASN A 192 -70.51 8.60 -31.35
CA ASN A 192 -71.76 8.43 -30.61
C ASN A 192 -72.36 9.78 -30.17
N LEU A 193 -71.51 10.72 -29.77
CA LEU A 193 -71.89 12.08 -29.39
C LEU A 193 -72.43 12.85 -30.62
N TRP A 194 -71.78 12.72 -31.78
CA TRP A 194 -72.24 13.35 -33.02
C TRP A 194 -73.50 12.72 -33.60
N SER A 195 -73.67 11.40 -33.48
CA SER A 195 -74.94 10.71 -33.78
C SER A 195 -76.09 11.25 -32.92
N SER A 196 -75.81 11.55 -31.65
CA SER A 196 -76.79 12.17 -30.74
C SER A 196 -77.14 13.60 -31.18
N ILE A 197 -76.15 14.40 -31.59
CA ILE A 197 -76.37 15.76 -32.14
C ILE A 197 -77.17 15.70 -33.45
N ALA A 198 -76.88 14.74 -34.34
CA ALA A 198 -77.61 14.52 -35.61
C ALA A 198 -79.09 14.18 -35.37
N ASN A 199 -79.35 13.33 -34.37
CA ASN A 199 -80.70 12.95 -33.96
C ASN A 199 -81.46 14.15 -33.39
N VAL A 200 -80.82 14.97 -32.53
CA VAL A 200 -81.43 16.21 -32.03
C VAL A 200 -81.74 17.16 -33.18
N TYR A 201 -80.83 17.32 -34.15
CA TYR A 201 -81.00 18.21 -35.30
C TYR A 201 -82.15 17.77 -36.21
N SER A 202 -82.22 16.49 -36.56
CA SER A 202 -83.30 15.93 -37.38
C SER A 202 -84.67 16.01 -36.68
N LEU A 203 -84.72 15.81 -35.37
CA LEU A 203 -85.96 15.94 -34.58
C LEU A 203 -86.42 17.40 -34.46
N THR A 204 -85.47 18.34 -34.39
CA THR A 204 -85.77 19.78 -34.34
C THR A 204 -86.31 20.27 -35.67
N TRP A 205 -85.74 19.81 -36.79
CA TRP A 205 -86.24 20.09 -38.14
C TRP A 205 -87.58 19.38 -38.42
N PHE A 206 -87.78 18.16 -37.91
CA PHE A 206 -89.10 17.49 -37.95
C PHE A 206 -90.17 18.32 -37.21
N ASN A 207 -89.85 18.89 -36.05
CA ASN A 207 -90.80 19.72 -35.31
C ASN A 207 -91.02 21.10 -35.96
N LEU A 208 -90.01 21.70 -36.59
CA LEU A 208 -90.17 22.95 -37.35
C LEU A 208 -91.02 22.77 -38.61
N SER A 209 -90.77 21.71 -39.38
CA SER A 209 -91.57 21.36 -40.57
C SER A 209 -93.00 20.97 -40.21
N ARG A 210 -93.18 20.27 -39.08
CA ARG A 210 -94.50 20.04 -38.45
C ARG A 210 -95.20 21.36 -38.12
N THR A 211 -94.52 22.33 -37.52
CA THR A 211 -95.11 23.64 -37.16
C THR A 211 -95.49 24.45 -38.40
N TYR A 212 -94.70 24.35 -39.48
CA TYR A 212 -94.99 24.98 -40.77
C TYR A 212 -96.20 24.33 -41.47
N TYR A 213 -96.35 23.00 -41.38
CA TYR A 213 -97.48 22.25 -41.94
C TYR A 213 -98.81 22.58 -41.22
N TYR A 214 -98.78 22.78 -39.90
CA TYR A 214 -99.99 23.09 -39.11
C TYR A 214 -100.40 24.57 -39.13
N GLY A 215 -99.58 25.48 -39.63
CA GLY A 215 -99.93 26.90 -39.76
C GLY A 215 -100.92 27.24 -40.90
N PHE A 216 -101.23 26.30 -41.79
CA PHE A 216 -101.99 26.57 -43.03
C PHE A 216 -103.39 25.93 -43.10
N TYR A 217 -103.78 25.04 -42.17
CA TYR A 217 -105.08 24.38 -42.19
C TYR A 217 -105.76 24.33 -40.81
N ASP A 218 -107.05 24.68 -40.82
CA ASP A 218 -107.91 24.83 -39.65
C ASP A 218 -108.14 23.52 -38.88
N THR A 219 -108.38 23.73 -37.60
CA THR A 219 -108.56 22.82 -36.48
C THR A 219 -109.74 21.87 -36.63
N ASN A 220 -109.49 20.55 -36.49
CA ASN A 220 -110.30 19.53 -35.80
C ASN A 220 -109.95 18.12 -36.31
N LEU A 221 -108.99 17.44 -35.67
CA LEU A 221 -108.90 15.96 -35.55
C LEU A 221 -107.50 15.58 -35.04
N PHE A 222 -107.27 15.55 -33.72
CA PHE A 222 -106.13 14.81 -33.14
C PHE A 222 -106.43 14.36 -31.71
N THR A 223 -106.62 13.05 -31.52
CA THR A 223 -106.33 12.37 -30.26
C THR A 223 -105.87 10.93 -30.54
N ALA A 224 -104.56 10.73 -30.75
CA ALA A 224 -103.81 9.53 -30.34
C ALA A 224 -102.33 9.68 -30.73
N GLY A 225 -101.43 9.37 -29.79
CA GLY A 225 -99.97 9.48 -29.95
C GLY A 225 -99.38 8.50 -30.98
N PRO A 226 -98.11 8.68 -31.37
CA PRO A 226 -97.52 7.91 -32.44
C PRO A 226 -97.09 6.51 -31.96
N THR A 227 -97.66 5.48 -32.56
CA THR A 227 -97.02 4.17 -32.76
C THR A 227 -96.59 4.00 -34.23
N PRO A 228 -95.51 3.25 -34.52
CA PRO A 228 -94.75 3.37 -35.77
C PRO A 228 -95.23 2.44 -36.89
N THR A 229 -96.43 2.64 -37.46
CA THR A 229 -96.93 1.79 -38.58
C THR A 229 -97.80 2.51 -39.63
N ILE A 230 -97.51 3.78 -39.96
CA ILE A 230 -98.19 4.50 -41.07
C ILE A 230 -97.18 4.82 -42.19
N TYR A 231 -96.63 3.79 -42.83
CA TYR A 231 -95.93 3.95 -44.13
C TYR A 231 -96.71 3.34 -45.31
N ASP A 232 -97.63 2.39 -45.06
CA ASP A 232 -98.26 1.62 -46.15
C ASP A 232 -99.63 2.13 -46.63
N THR A 233 -100.30 3.05 -45.93
CA THR A 233 -101.71 3.40 -46.25
C THR A 233 -101.89 4.67 -47.07
N ILE A 234 -100.81 5.38 -47.44
CA ILE A 234 -100.87 6.63 -48.24
C ILE A 234 -100.78 6.33 -49.76
N ALA A 235 -100.55 5.08 -50.17
CA ALA A 235 -100.26 4.73 -51.56
C ALA A 235 -101.49 4.68 -52.51
N HIS A 236 -102.74 4.86 -52.07
CA HIS A 236 -103.93 4.64 -52.90
C HIS A 236 -104.99 5.74 -52.79
N ASP A 237 -104.60 7.01 -52.97
CA ASP A 237 -105.55 8.08 -53.29
C ASP A 237 -105.06 8.90 -54.50
N THR A 238 -105.79 8.83 -55.61
CA THR A 238 -105.34 9.24 -56.94
C THR A 238 -105.40 10.75 -57.21
N ASN A 239 -105.70 11.57 -56.20
CA ASN A 239 -105.70 13.04 -56.29
C ASN A 239 -104.56 13.74 -55.53
N ILE A 240 -103.60 13.00 -54.94
CA ILE A 240 -102.44 13.58 -54.20
C ILE A 240 -101.10 13.11 -54.82
N THR A 241 -100.97 13.18 -56.14
CA THR A 241 -99.72 12.85 -56.85
C THR A 241 -98.74 14.03 -56.94
N SER A 242 -99.21 15.27 -56.73
CA SER A 242 -98.34 16.46 -56.72
C SER A 242 -97.67 16.73 -55.37
N LEU A 243 -98.24 16.29 -54.24
CA LEU A 243 -97.66 16.51 -52.92
C LEU A 243 -96.61 15.45 -52.54
N GLY A 244 -96.84 14.18 -52.91
CA GLY A 244 -95.91 13.07 -52.63
C GLY A 244 -94.56 13.17 -53.36
N SER A 245 -94.52 13.88 -54.50
CA SER A 245 -93.28 14.17 -55.22
C SER A 245 -92.52 15.38 -54.65
N ILE A 246 -93.23 16.34 -54.05
CA ILE A 246 -92.63 17.49 -53.37
C ILE A 246 -92.07 17.06 -52.01
N THR A 247 -92.80 16.26 -51.23
CA THR A 247 -92.32 15.75 -49.95
C THR A 247 -91.18 14.74 -50.10
N SER A 248 -91.20 13.86 -51.11
CA SER A 248 -90.06 12.96 -51.36
C SER A 248 -88.84 13.70 -51.92
N SER A 249 -89.03 14.74 -52.76
CA SER A 249 -87.93 15.59 -53.21
C SER A 249 -87.33 16.41 -52.06
N TYR A 250 -88.17 16.94 -51.16
CA TYR A 250 -87.66 17.67 -49.98
C TYR A 250 -86.95 16.76 -48.99
N VAL A 251 -87.47 15.56 -48.73
CA VAL A 251 -86.80 14.58 -47.85
C VAL A 251 -85.48 14.10 -48.46
N ASN A 252 -85.43 13.80 -49.77
CA ASN A 252 -84.18 13.45 -50.45
C ASN A 252 -83.20 14.63 -50.54
N MET A 253 -83.69 15.86 -50.71
CA MET A 253 -82.86 17.07 -50.71
C MET A 253 -82.29 17.32 -49.31
N THR A 254 -83.10 17.20 -48.26
CA THR A 254 -82.66 17.32 -46.86
C THR A 254 -81.68 16.21 -46.49
N TYR A 255 -81.93 14.97 -46.93
CA TYR A 255 -81.01 13.86 -46.75
C TYR A 255 -79.69 14.11 -47.50
N SER A 256 -79.73 14.58 -48.76
CA SER A 256 -78.51 14.90 -49.53
C SER A 256 -77.70 16.04 -48.92
N VAL A 257 -78.35 17.11 -48.45
CA VAL A 257 -77.70 18.25 -47.81
C VAL A 257 -77.13 17.83 -46.45
N ILE A 258 -77.83 16.99 -45.69
CA ILE A 258 -77.31 16.39 -44.46
C ILE A 258 -76.08 15.53 -44.79
N THR A 259 -76.15 14.65 -45.77
CA THR A 259 -75.03 13.73 -46.12
C THR A 259 -73.81 14.49 -46.68
N GLU A 260 -74.03 15.56 -47.44
CA GLU A 260 -72.98 16.44 -48.00
C GLU A 260 -72.35 17.36 -46.94
N GLN A 261 -73.13 17.82 -45.96
CA GLN A 261 -72.61 18.57 -44.81
C GLN A 261 -71.89 17.64 -43.81
N PHE A 262 -72.38 16.41 -43.62
CA PHE A 262 -71.72 15.37 -42.81
C PHE A 262 -70.35 14.98 -43.38
N THR A 263 -70.22 14.88 -44.71
CA THR A 263 -68.93 14.62 -45.38
C THR A 263 -67.99 15.84 -45.35
N ASN A 264 -68.50 17.06 -45.17
CA ASN A 264 -67.66 18.22 -44.90
C ASN A 264 -67.31 18.39 -43.41
N ILE A 265 -68.06 17.80 -42.48
CA ILE A 265 -67.76 17.80 -41.04
C ILE A 265 -66.64 16.80 -40.70
N SER A 266 -66.50 15.68 -41.41
CA SER A 266 -65.28 14.85 -41.28
C SER A 266 -64.02 15.63 -41.67
N LYS A 267 -64.12 16.57 -42.64
CA LYS A 267 -63.03 17.51 -42.96
C LYS A 267 -62.82 18.59 -41.89
N VAL A 268 -63.85 18.87 -41.07
CA VAL A 268 -63.70 19.74 -39.89
C VAL A 268 -62.87 19.02 -38.83
N TRP A 269 -63.06 17.70 -38.68
CA TRP A 269 -62.22 16.85 -37.83
C TRP A 269 -60.77 16.83 -38.31
N ASP A 270 -60.55 16.63 -39.62
CA ASP A 270 -59.22 16.77 -40.23
C ASP A 270 -58.62 18.15 -39.93
N SER A 271 -59.42 19.23 -39.92
CA SER A 271 -58.98 20.61 -39.68
C SER A 271 -58.85 21.02 -38.19
N LEU A 272 -59.41 20.26 -37.25
CA LEU A 272 -59.28 20.46 -35.79
C LEU A 272 -58.07 19.73 -35.23
N ILE A 273 -57.70 18.59 -35.84
CA ILE A 273 -56.47 17.84 -35.55
C ILE A 273 -55.28 18.47 -36.28
N HIS A 274 -55.47 19.04 -37.48
CA HIS A 274 -54.39 19.66 -38.27
C HIS A 274 -53.51 20.72 -37.56
N PRO A 275 -54.05 21.57 -36.67
CA PRO A 275 -53.27 22.57 -35.92
C PRO A 275 -52.44 21.94 -34.80
N VAL A 276 -52.92 20.84 -34.19
CA VAL A 276 -52.17 20.04 -33.20
C VAL A 276 -51.03 19.29 -33.89
N THR A 277 -51.24 18.85 -35.14
CA THR A 277 -50.24 18.13 -35.95
C THR A 277 -49.23 19.03 -36.70
N LEU A 278 -49.35 20.37 -36.64
CA LEU A 278 -48.43 21.31 -37.32
C LEU A 278 -47.48 22.08 -36.40
N GLY A 279 -47.43 21.80 -35.09
CA GLY A 279 -46.44 22.43 -34.20
C GLY A 279 -46.46 23.97 -34.21
N ILE A 280 -47.63 24.59 -34.42
CA ILE A 280 -47.75 26.05 -34.40
C ILE A 280 -48.08 26.48 -32.98
N THR A 281 -47.09 27.12 -32.34
CA THR A 281 -47.21 27.86 -31.10
C THR A 281 -48.42 28.80 -31.14
N ASN A 282 -49.51 28.39 -30.50
CA ASN A 282 -50.51 29.32 -29.98
C ASN A 282 -50.76 28.96 -28.52
N THR A 283 -49.79 29.37 -27.69
CA THR A 283 -49.80 29.35 -26.23
C THR A 283 -51.07 29.96 -25.63
N THR A 284 -51.84 30.71 -26.42
CA THR A 284 -53.08 31.38 -26.04
C THR A 284 -54.23 30.43 -25.76
N LEU A 285 -54.54 29.45 -26.63
CA LEU A 285 -55.73 28.60 -26.45
C LEU A 285 -55.56 27.60 -25.29
N TYR A 286 -54.36 27.04 -25.15
CA TYR A 286 -54.02 26.10 -24.07
C TYR A 286 -53.94 26.79 -22.71
N GLN A 287 -53.45 28.04 -22.64
CA GLN A 287 -53.52 28.86 -21.42
C GLN A 287 -54.94 29.39 -21.13
N TYR A 288 -55.79 29.57 -22.15
CA TYR A 288 -57.19 30.00 -21.99
C TYR A 288 -58.10 28.92 -21.39
N ILE A 289 -57.83 27.65 -21.71
CA ILE A 289 -58.64 26.51 -21.28
C ILE A 289 -58.31 26.07 -19.84
N ASN A 290 -57.09 26.35 -19.36
CA ASN A 290 -56.61 25.88 -18.05
C ASN A 290 -56.89 26.85 -16.88
N GLN A 291 -57.53 28.00 -17.13
CA GLN A 291 -57.97 28.90 -16.07
C GLN A 291 -59.47 28.69 -15.78
N GLU A 292 -59.77 28.01 -14.66
CA GLU A 292 -61.13 27.88 -14.11
C GLU A 292 -61.73 29.26 -13.75
N GLN A 293 -62.22 30.07 -14.71
CA GLN A 293 -63.14 31.18 -14.41
C GLN A 293 -64.21 31.41 -15.49
N ASN A 294 -65.43 31.70 -15.02
CA ASN A 294 -66.62 32.00 -15.81
C ASN A 294 -66.38 33.08 -16.87
N LEU A 295 -66.55 32.72 -18.15
CA LEU A 295 -66.48 33.63 -19.30
C LEU A 295 -67.45 34.82 -19.18
N THR A 296 -66.97 36.02 -19.50
CA THR A 296 -67.82 37.22 -19.61
C THR A 296 -68.40 37.38 -21.02
N LEU A 297 -69.55 38.06 -21.14
CA LEU A 297 -70.30 38.23 -22.39
C LEU A 297 -69.50 38.96 -23.51
N GLU A 298 -68.49 39.74 -23.14
CA GLU A 298 -67.61 40.47 -24.07
C GLU A 298 -66.54 39.56 -24.71
N GLU A 299 -65.99 38.59 -23.97
CA GLU A 299 -64.97 37.65 -24.46
C GLU A 299 -65.57 36.61 -25.44
N TYR A 300 -66.82 36.19 -25.19
CA TYR A 300 -67.60 35.36 -26.13
C TYR A 300 -67.77 36.04 -27.50
N HIS A 301 -67.96 37.37 -27.51
CA HIS A 301 -68.21 38.14 -28.72
C HIS A 301 -66.95 38.45 -29.55
N GLN A 302 -65.76 38.41 -28.94
CA GLN A 302 -64.52 38.73 -29.66
C GLN A 302 -63.83 37.52 -30.28
N GLU A 303 -63.90 36.35 -29.66
CA GLU A 303 -63.09 35.20 -30.12
C GLU A 303 -63.93 34.04 -30.68
N ILE A 304 -65.07 33.70 -30.04
CA ILE A 304 -65.91 32.57 -30.45
C ILE A 304 -66.99 33.01 -31.46
N TYR A 305 -67.55 34.20 -31.28
CA TYR A 305 -68.57 34.76 -32.17
C TYR A 305 -68.11 34.92 -33.63
N PRO A 306 -66.88 35.34 -33.98
CA PRO A 306 -66.45 35.41 -35.38
C PRO A 306 -66.36 34.04 -36.06
N PHE A 307 -65.96 33.00 -35.34
CA PHE A 307 -65.91 31.62 -35.83
C PHE A 307 -67.32 31.06 -36.08
N LEU A 308 -68.21 31.19 -35.10
CA LEU A 308 -69.63 30.81 -35.22
C LEU A 308 -70.38 31.67 -36.25
N SER A 309 -70.06 32.95 -36.37
CA SER A 309 -70.61 33.88 -37.35
C SER A 309 -70.17 33.52 -38.78
N ARG A 310 -68.94 33.08 -38.99
CA ARG A 310 -68.46 32.56 -40.29
C ARG A 310 -69.20 31.29 -40.69
N TYR A 311 -69.41 30.39 -39.74
CA TYR A 311 -70.20 29.19 -39.96
C TYR A 311 -71.66 29.51 -40.25
N HIS A 312 -72.25 30.44 -39.50
CA HIS A 312 -73.61 30.95 -39.71
C HIS A 312 -73.78 31.66 -41.06
N GLN A 313 -72.78 32.44 -41.50
CA GLN A 313 -72.75 33.10 -42.82
C GLN A 313 -72.67 32.09 -43.97
N ASN A 314 -71.79 31.09 -43.90
CA ASN A 314 -71.75 30.00 -44.88
C ASN A 314 -73.07 29.24 -44.92
N TRP A 315 -73.66 29.00 -43.75
CA TRP A 315 -74.99 28.38 -43.63
C TRP A 315 -76.08 29.23 -44.27
N THR A 316 -76.10 30.54 -44.03
CA THR A 316 -77.09 31.46 -44.60
C THR A 316 -76.88 31.67 -46.10
N GLU A 317 -75.66 31.68 -46.62
CA GLU A 317 -75.39 31.76 -48.06
C GLU A 317 -75.85 30.50 -48.81
N ILE A 318 -75.57 29.30 -48.28
CA ILE A 318 -76.05 28.04 -48.85
C ILE A 318 -77.58 27.96 -48.78
N PHE A 319 -78.16 28.41 -47.66
CA PHE A 319 -79.60 28.48 -47.46
C PHE A 319 -80.27 29.47 -48.42
N THR A 320 -79.66 30.65 -48.64
CA THR A 320 -80.17 31.69 -49.53
C THR A 320 -80.02 31.31 -51.00
N GLN A 321 -78.89 30.71 -51.40
CA GLN A 321 -78.66 30.22 -52.76
C GLN A 321 -79.69 29.15 -53.18
N ASN A 322 -80.03 28.23 -52.28
CA ASN A 322 -81.00 27.17 -52.56
C ASN A 322 -82.46 27.67 -52.56
N ILE A 323 -82.78 28.70 -51.79
CA ILE A 323 -84.08 29.40 -51.88
C ILE A 323 -84.21 30.15 -53.21
N THR A 324 -83.14 30.80 -53.69
CA THR A 324 -83.17 31.48 -55.00
C THR A 324 -83.30 30.52 -56.18
N GLN A 325 -82.83 29.27 -56.08
CA GLN A 325 -83.02 28.26 -57.13
C GLN A 325 -84.43 27.67 -57.19
N SER A 326 -85.24 27.81 -56.13
CA SER A 326 -86.62 27.29 -56.06
C SER A 326 -87.69 28.32 -56.47
N GLY A 327 -87.29 29.50 -56.96
CA GLY A 327 -88.19 30.47 -57.61
C GLY A 327 -89.12 31.26 -56.70
N LEU A 328 -88.87 31.30 -55.38
CA LEU A 328 -89.64 32.09 -54.42
C LEU A 328 -88.99 33.47 -54.21
N THR A 329 -89.73 34.54 -54.48
CA THR A 329 -89.29 35.94 -54.24
C THR A 329 -89.50 36.32 -52.78
N ILE A 330 -88.44 36.82 -52.14
CA ILE A 330 -88.43 37.30 -50.76
C ILE A 330 -89.06 38.69 -50.71
N ILE A 331 -90.17 38.86 -49.99
CA ILE A 331 -90.73 40.18 -49.66
C ILE A 331 -90.14 40.61 -48.32
N ASN A 332 -89.27 41.62 -48.34
CA ASN A 332 -88.84 42.35 -47.15
C ASN A 332 -89.93 43.34 -46.72
N GLY A 333 -90.24 43.41 -45.43
CA GLY A 333 -91.22 44.36 -44.89
C GLY A 333 -90.88 44.77 -43.46
N THR A 334 -89.98 45.75 -43.34
CA THR A 334 -89.94 46.66 -42.19
C THR A 334 -91.13 47.63 -42.28
N GLU A 335 -91.76 47.90 -41.14
CA GLU A 335 -92.87 48.85 -40.92
C GLU A 335 -94.26 48.44 -41.41
N TYR A 336 -95.11 47.96 -40.50
CA TYR A 336 -96.38 48.66 -40.22
C TYR A 336 -96.95 48.21 -38.87
N ASN A 337 -97.17 49.19 -38.01
CA ASN A 337 -97.61 49.06 -36.62
C ASN A 337 -99.11 49.40 -36.50
N ASN A 338 -99.72 48.84 -35.45
CA ASN A 338 -100.98 49.22 -34.78
C ASN A 338 -102.35 48.65 -35.20
N ASN A 339 -102.96 48.04 -34.16
CA ASN A 339 -104.38 47.80 -33.85
C ASN A 339 -105.06 46.56 -34.44
N LEU A 340 -105.15 45.49 -33.63
CA LEU A 340 -106.41 45.05 -32.98
C LEU A 340 -106.18 43.74 -32.19
N TYR A 341 -106.41 43.80 -30.88
CA TYR A 341 -106.50 42.65 -29.99
C TYR A 341 -107.83 41.89 -30.23
N SER A 342 -107.75 40.63 -30.64
CA SER A 342 -108.50 39.49 -30.07
C SER A 342 -108.31 38.23 -30.91
N ASN A 343 -107.51 37.27 -30.46
CA ASN A 343 -107.86 35.84 -30.40
C ASN A 343 -106.67 34.96 -29.97
N SER A 344 -107.04 33.81 -29.42
CA SER A 344 -106.30 32.79 -28.67
C SER A 344 -105.10 32.09 -29.36
N SER A 345 -104.52 32.64 -30.42
CA SER A 345 -103.42 32.00 -31.19
C SER A 345 -102.00 32.33 -30.68
N LEU A 346 -101.85 33.24 -29.71
CA LEU A 346 -100.54 33.67 -29.19
C LEU A 346 -100.00 32.84 -28.02
N MET A 347 -100.82 32.04 -27.34
CA MET A 347 -100.34 31.15 -26.25
C MET A 347 -99.62 29.89 -26.78
N GLU A 348 -99.89 29.44 -28.02
CA GLU A 348 -99.22 28.28 -28.63
C GLU A 348 -97.89 28.65 -29.33
N ALA A 349 -97.70 29.91 -29.71
CA ALA A 349 -96.43 30.40 -30.27
C ALA A 349 -95.32 30.54 -29.19
N HIS A 350 -95.69 30.78 -27.93
CA HIS A 350 -94.73 30.89 -26.83
C HIS A 350 -94.21 29.54 -26.31
N SER A 351 -95.02 28.47 -26.36
CA SER A 351 -94.59 27.12 -25.94
C SER A 351 -93.65 26.44 -26.94
N SER A 352 -93.80 26.75 -28.23
CA SER A 352 -92.94 26.25 -29.31
C SER A 352 -91.56 26.93 -29.31
N GLN A 353 -91.46 28.21 -28.94
CA GLN A 353 -90.17 28.90 -28.79
C GLN A 353 -89.40 28.47 -27.52
N MET A 354 -90.09 28.16 -26.42
CA MET A 354 -89.46 27.67 -25.18
C MET A 354 -88.84 26.27 -25.35
N SER A 355 -89.48 25.40 -26.13
CA SER A 355 -88.97 24.07 -26.52
C SER A 355 -87.67 24.16 -27.33
N VAL A 356 -87.51 25.18 -28.17
CA VAL A 356 -86.30 25.38 -28.98
C VAL A 356 -85.13 25.88 -28.10
N LEU A 357 -85.41 26.74 -27.12
CA LEU A 357 -84.41 27.22 -26.16
C LEU A 357 -83.96 26.13 -25.17
N GLU A 358 -84.86 25.26 -24.69
CA GLU A 358 -84.49 24.08 -23.89
C GLU A 358 -83.60 23.10 -24.68
N LYS A 359 -83.91 22.85 -25.97
CA LYS A 359 -83.06 21.99 -26.81
C LYS A 359 -81.71 22.63 -27.17
N LEU A 360 -81.65 23.95 -27.33
CA LEU A 360 -80.38 24.67 -27.52
C LEU A 360 -79.49 24.60 -26.26
N HIS A 361 -80.10 24.59 -25.07
CA HIS A 361 -79.38 24.38 -23.82
C HIS A 361 -78.85 22.94 -23.69
N GLU A 362 -79.61 21.95 -24.15
CA GLU A 362 -79.19 20.54 -24.24
C GLU A 362 -78.03 20.34 -25.23
N ILE A 363 -78.06 21.03 -26.37
CA ILE A 363 -76.93 21.09 -27.33
C ILE A 363 -75.71 21.73 -26.68
N ASN A 364 -75.87 22.85 -25.97
CA ASN A 364 -74.76 23.55 -25.30
C ASN A 364 -74.11 22.68 -24.21
N ASN A 365 -74.89 21.93 -23.43
CA ASN A 365 -74.38 21.01 -22.41
C ASN A 365 -73.67 19.79 -23.01
N THR A 366 -74.14 19.31 -24.17
CA THR A 366 -73.52 18.20 -24.91
C THR A 366 -72.18 18.63 -25.53
N VAL A 367 -72.09 19.88 -25.99
CA VAL A 367 -70.83 20.49 -26.45
C VAL A 367 -69.87 20.68 -25.26
N LEU A 368 -70.35 21.17 -24.11
CA LEU A 368 -69.52 21.33 -22.91
C LEU A 368 -68.96 19.99 -22.38
N SER A 369 -69.75 18.92 -22.40
CA SER A 369 -69.28 17.57 -22.03
C SER A 369 -68.23 17.04 -22.98
N SER A 370 -68.36 17.33 -24.29
CA SER A 370 -67.35 16.94 -25.28
C SER A 370 -66.00 17.64 -25.04
N PHE A 371 -65.99 18.92 -24.67
CA PHE A 371 -64.76 19.64 -24.31
C PHE A 371 -64.10 19.08 -23.06
N ASN A 372 -64.86 18.71 -22.03
CA ASN A 372 -64.31 18.12 -20.81
C ASN A 372 -63.71 16.73 -21.04
N ILE A 373 -64.32 15.92 -21.92
CA ILE A 373 -63.77 14.62 -22.34
C ILE A 373 -62.46 14.82 -23.09
N THR A 374 -62.39 15.77 -24.04
CA THR A 374 -61.14 16.13 -24.74
C THR A 374 -60.03 16.57 -23.78
N ASN A 375 -60.37 17.36 -22.75
CA ASN A 375 -59.40 17.82 -21.75
C ASN A 375 -58.92 16.70 -20.80
N TYR A 376 -59.81 15.77 -20.45
CA TYR A 376 -59.46 14.57 -19.68
C TYR A 376 -58.45 13.70 -20.44
N ILE A 377 -58.71 13.47 -21.73
CA ILE A 377 -57.84 12.68 -22.62
C ILE A 377 -56.47 13.36 -22.79
N LEU A 378 -56.41 14.67 -23.00
CA LEU A 378 -55.15 15.41 -23.11
C LEU A 378 -54.29 15.34 -21.84
N ASN A 379 -54.92 15.36 -20.66
CA ASN A 379 -54.22 15.19 -19.38
C ASN A 379 -53.75 13.75 -19.16
N GLU A 380 -54.53 12.75 -19.59
CA GLU A 380 -54.16 11.34 -19.48
C GLU A 380 -52.96 11.02 -20.40
N ILE A 381 -52.97 11.53 -21.64
CA ILE A 381 -51.85 11.47 -22.61
C ILE A 381 -50.58 12.16 -22.08
N SER A 382 -50.72 13.32 -21.44
CA SER A 382 -49.59 14.04 -20.83
C SER A 382 -48.99 13.30 -19.63
N SER A 383 -49.79 12.48 -18.93
CA SER A 383 -49.34 11.77 -17.72
C SER A 383 -48.71 10.41 -18.01
N SER A 384 -48.95 9.82 -19.20
CA SER A 384 -48.43 8.51 -19.59
C SER A 384 -47.00 8.54 -20.14
N LEU A 385 -46.49 9.69 -20.60
CA LEU A 385 -45.12 9.87 -21.14
C LEU A 385 -44.15 10.39 -20.05
N ASP A 386 -43.63 9.52 -19.17
CA ASP A 386 -42.68 9.90 -18.11
C ASP A 386 -41.23 9.44 -18.42
N PHE A 387 -40.43 10.35 -18.98
CA PHE A 387 -39.01 10.15 -19.27
C PHE A 387 -38.07 10.60 -18.13
N SER A 388 -38.59 11.02 -16.98
CA SER A 388 -37.81 11.74 -15.96
C SER A 388 -36.64 10.94 -15.38
N THR A 389 -36.79 9.63 -15.19
CA THR A 389 -35.75 8.73 -14.67
C THR A 389 -34.62 8.57 -15.67
N TRP A 390 -34.97 8.34 -16.94
CA TRP A 390 -34.01 8.19 -18.03
C TRP A 390 -33.27 9.50 -18.34
N ILE A 391 -33.96 10.64 -18.36
CA ILE A 391 -33.35 11.98 -18.49
C ILE A 391 -32.37 12.25 -17.35
N ALA A 392 -32.67 11.79 -16.13
CA ALA A 392 -31.78 11.96 -14.99
C ALA A 392 -30.47 11.15 -15.13
N GLU A 393 -30.54 9.96 -15.69
CA GLU A 393 -29.39 9.07 -15.92
C GLU A 393 -28.52 9.58 -17.08
N ALA A 394 -29.14 9.92 -18.20
CA ALA A 394 -28.46 10.51 -19.35
C ALA A 394 -27.76 11.84 -18.99
N SER A 395 -28.43 12.71 -18.23
CA SER A 395 -27.87 13.97 -17.73
C SER A 395 -26.63 13.77 -16.84
N ALA A 396 -26.66 12.77 -15.95
CA ALA A 396 -25.56 12.49 -15.04
C ALA A 396 -24.32 11.95 -15.76
N PHE A 397 -24.51 11.10 -16.77
CA PHE A 397 -23.42 10.48 -17.53
C PHE A 397 -22.81 11.43 -18.57
N LEU A 398 -23.66 12.08 -19.39
CA LEU A 398 -23.24 12.99 -20.47
C LEU A 398 -22.83 14.38 -19.95
N GLN A 399 -23.04 14.66 -18.66
CA GLN A 399 -22.82 15.97 -18.03
C GLN A 399 -23.64 17.11 -18.68
N ILE A 400 -24.73 16.77 -19.37
CA ILE A 400 -25.68 17.75 -19.92
C ILE A 400 -26.74 18.07 -18.86
N PRO A 401 -27.08 19.34 -18.60
CA PRO A 401 -28.19 19.71 -17.73
C PRO A 401 -29.52 19.06 -18.16
N LYS A 402 -30.30 18.53 -17.20
CA LYS A 402 -31.62 17.91 -17.47
C LYS A 402 -32.56 18.80 -18.27
N ASP A 403 -32.50 20.10 -18.00
CA ASP A 403 -33.34 21.12 -18.64
C ASP A 403 -33.02 21.26 -20.15
N GLU A 404 -31.78 20.96 -20.55
CA GLU A 404 -31.33 21.05 -21.94
C GLU A 404 -31.77 19.80 -22.73
N ILE A 405 -31.71 18.61 -22.10
CA ILE A 405 -32.25 17.36 -22.66
C ILE A 405 -33.77 17.46 -22.84
N SER A 406 -34.51 17.97 -21.84
CA SER A 406 -35.97 18.06 -21.92
C SER A 406 -36.43 19.04 -23.01
N THR A 407 -35.71 20.15 -23.19
CA THR A 407 -36.03 21.17 -24.21
C THR A 407 -35.89 20.63 -25.63
N GLN A 408 -34.94 19.73 -25.90
CA GLN A 408 -34.76 19.12 -27.23
C GLN A 408 -35.78 18.02 -27.54
N LEU A 409 -36.38 17.40 -26.53
CA LEU A 409 -37.39 16.34 -26.71
C LEU A 409 -38.81 16.90 -26.93
N GLU A 410 -39.07 18.12 -26.46
CA GLU A 410 -40.37 18.82 -26.57
C GLU A 410 -40.94 18.91 -28.01
N PRO A 411 -40.14 19.15 -29.07
CA PRO A 411 -40.61 19.20 -30.46
C PRO A 411 -40.97 17.85 -31.08
N ILE A 412 -40.50 16.73 -30.51
CA ILE A 412 -40.68 15.37 -31.05
C ILE A 412 -42.06 14.81 -30.67
N ILE A 413 -42.60 15.24 -29.53
CA ILE A 413 -43.88 14.77 -28.96
C ILE A 413 -45.09 14.99 -29.90
N PRO A 414 -45.29 16.17 -30.51
CA PRO A 414 -46.40 16.40 -31.45
C PRO A 414 -46.31 15.52 -32.72
N VAL A 415 -45.09 15.20 -33.16
CA VAL A 415 -44.84 14.35 -34.34
C VAL A 415 -45.21 12.90 -34.02
N LEU A 416 -44.85 12.41 -32.82
CA LEU A 416 -45.22 11.08 -32.33
C LEU A 416 -46.74 10.89 -32.29
N LEU A 417 -47.47 11.85 -31.72
CA LEU A 417 -48.94 11.80 -31.65
C LEU A 417 -49.60 11.73 -33.02
N SER A 418 -49.04 12.43 -34.02
CA SER A 418 -49.57 12.44 -35.38
C SER A 418 -49.46 11.09 -36.09
N GLU A 419 -48.37 10.35 -35.85
CA GLU A 419 -48.15 9.05 -36.49
C GLU A 419 -48.89 7.91 -35.76
N ILE A 420 -49.09 8.00 -34.44
CA ILE A 420 -49.93 7.04 -33.70
C ILE A 420 -51.38 7.10 -34.20
N TYR A 421 -51.89 8.30 -34.54
CA TYR A 421 -53.25 8.47 -35.08
C TYR A 421 -53.47 7.75 -36.42
N VAL A 422 -52.42 7.53 -37.20
CA VAL A 422 -52.48 6.83 -38.50
C VAL A 422 -52.57 5.30 -38.32
N LEU A 423 -52.30 4.78 -37.12
CA LEU A 423 -52.42 3.34 -36.82
C LEU A 423 -53.89 2.91 -36.86
N GLU A 424 -54.19 1.68 -37.30
CA GLU A 424 -55.54 1.09 -37.31
C GLU A 424 -56.08 0.84 -35.87
N SER A 425 -57.39 0.62 -35.72
CA SER A 425 -58.09 0.44 -34.42
C SER A 425 -57.59 -0.73 -33.56
N ASN A 426 -56.82 -1.63 -34.16
CA ASN A 426 -56.13 -2.71 -33.47
C ASN A 426 -54.82 -2.98 -34.23
N PRO A 427 -53.76 -2.19 -33.98
CA PRO A 427 -52.56 -2.22 -34.79
C PRO A 427 -51.84 -3.55 -34.58
N ASN A 428 -51.32 -4.12 -35.66
CA ASN A 428 -50.42 -5.28 -35.53
C ASN A 428 -49.20 -4.89 -34.71
N VAL A 429 -48.71 -5.82 -33.88
CA VAL A 429 -47.50 -5.65 -33.04
C VAL A 429 -46.30 -5.15 -33.87
N SER A 430 -46.19 -5.58 -35.12
CA SER A 430 -45.15 -5.11 -36.04
C SER A 430 -45.24 -3.63 -36.38
N SER A 431 -46.45 -3.07 -36.52
CA SER A 431 -46.65 -1.66 -36.85
C SER A 431 -46.34 -0.76 -35.67
N VAL A 432 -46.75 -1.17 -34.47
CA VAL A 432 -46.39 -0.49 -33.21
C VAL A 432 -44.88 -0.52 -32.99
N ASN A 433 -44.24 -1.68 -33.14
CA ASN A 433 -42.80 -1.81 -32.95
C ASN A 433 -42.00 -1.01 -33.99
N ASN A 434 -42.46 -0.94 -35.25
CA ASN A 434 -41.83 -0.12 -36.28
C ASN A 434 -41.94 1.38 -35.96
N LEU A 435 -43.10 1.81 -35.46
CA LEU A 435 -43.30 3.20 -35.08
C LEU A 435 -42.46 3.58 -33.86
N ALA A 436 -42.49 2.74 -32.81
CA ALA A 436 -41.64 2.87 -31.64
C ALA A 436 -40.17 2.98 -32.07
N ASN A 437 -39.69 2.07 -32.93
CA ASN A 437 -38.33 2.08 -33.44
C ASN A 437 -37.94 3.37 -34.17
N ASN A 438 -38.79 3.90 -35.05
CA ASN A 438 -38.50 5.14 -35.78
C ASN A 438 -38.37 6.35 -34.85
N PHE A 439 -39.22 6.45 -33.83
CA PHE A 439 -39.15 7.54 -32.85
C PHE A 439 -38.01 7.38 -31.86
N THR A 440 -37.74 6.16 -31.42
CA THR A 440 -36.54 5.84 -30.63
C THR A 440 -35.28 6.30 -31.37
N GLN A 441 -35.16 6.00 -32.66
CA GLN A 441 -34.02 6.40 -33.48
C GLN A 441 -33.88 7.93 -33.64
N LEU A 442 -34.99 8.66 -33.79
CA LEU A 442 -34.99 10.13 -33.83
C LEU A 442 -34.54 10.75 -32.51
N ILE A 443 -35.05 10.23 -31.39
CA ILE A 443 -34.70 10.70 -30.04
C ILE A 443 -33.21 10.46 -29.76
N ILE A 444 -32.70 9.28 -30.14
CA ILE A 444 -31.28 8.94 -29.97
C ILE A 444 -30.39 9.82 -30.84
N SER A 445 -30.77 10.10 -32.10
CA SER A 445 -29.95 10.96 -32.95
C SER A 445 -29.79 12.38 -32.39
N GLU A 446 -30.85 12.96 -31.83
CA GLU A 446 -30.80 14.31 -31.24
C GLU A 446 -29.92 14.33 -29.98
N LEU A 447 -29.94 13.25 -29.19
CA LEU A 447 -29.08 13.11 -28.02
C LEU A 447 -27.60 12.96 -28.36
N ILE A 448 -27.28 12.20 -29.40
CA ILE A 448 -25.90 12.05 -29.87
C ILE A 448 -25.36 13.41 -30.35
N ASP A 449 -26.18 14.21 -31.02
CA ASP A 449 -25.78 15.54 -31.48
C ASP A 449 -25.57 16.54 -30.32
N LEU A 450 -26.31 16.40 -29.21
CA LEU A 450 -26.14 17.22 -28.00
C LEU A 450 -24.82 16.94 -27.27
N SER A 451 -24.39 15.68 -27.22
CA SER A 451 -23.13 15.27 -26.61
C SER A 451 -22.52 14.14 -27.42
N PRO A 452 -21.75 14.45 -28.48
CA PRO A 452 -21.08 13.43 -29.27
C PRO A 452 -20.07 12.65 -28.41
N PRO A 453 -19.80 11.38 -28.74
CA PRO A 453 -18.73 10.64 -28.09
C PRO A 453 -17.39 11.36 -28.30
N PRO A 454 -16.48 11.34 -27.32
CA PRO A 454 -15.19 12.00 -27.44
C PRO A 454 -14.34 11.34 -28.54
N ASP A 455 -13.91 12.16 -29.51
CA ASP A 455 -13.03 11.75 -30.61
C ASP A 455 -11.54 11.79 -30.22
N SER A 456 -11.19 12.63 -29.25
CA SER A 456 -9.82 12.80 -28.76
C SER A 456 -9.76 12.72 -27.24
N ILE A 457 -8.58 12.36 -26.73
CA ILE A 457 -8.23 12.44 -25.29
C ILE A 457 -8.51 13.83 -24.72
N ASN A 458 -8.38 14.89 -25.53
CA ASN A 458 -8.61 16.25 -25.08
C ASN A 458 -10.07 16.54 -24.73
N ASP A 459 -11.00 15.76 -25.29
CA ASP A 459 -12.44 15.90 -25.15
C ASP A 459 -12.98 15.04 -23.99
N LEU A 460 -12.15 14.17 -23.40
CA LEU A 460 -12.51 13.43 -22.21
C LEU A 460 -12.70 14.38 -21.03
N PRO A 461 -13.76 14.17 -20.21
CA PRO A 461 -13.92 14.88 -18.95
C PRO A 461 -12.66 14.77 -18.08
N GLN A 462 -12.15 15.92 -17.60
CA GLN A 462 -10.92 15.99 -16.78
C GLN A 462 -10.96 15.04 -15.57
N LEU A 463 -12.16 14.76 -15.07
CA LEU A 463 -12.38 13.78 -14.00
C LEU A 463 -11.89 12.36 -14.35
N LEU A 464 -12.16 11.90 -15.57
CA LEU A 464 -11.82 10.55 -16.02
C LEU A 464 -10.33 10.45 -16.31
N THR A 465 -9.72 11.53 -16.77
CA THR A 465 -8.30 11.57 -17.13
C THR A 465 -7.38 11.94 -15.97
N ARG A 466 -7.88 12.53 -14.86
CA ARG A 466 -7.06 13.05 -13.74
C ARG A 466 -6.03 12.07 -13.21
N TRP A 467 -6.31 10.77 -13.31
CA TRP A 467 -5.49 9.69 -12.76
C TRP A 467 -4.46 9.12 -13.74
N VAL A 468 -4.55 9.50 -15.02
CA VAL A 468 -3.72 8.93 -16.10
C VAL A 468 -3.12 10.02 -17.00
N LEU A 469 -3.63 11.25 -16.98
CA LEU A 469 -3.15 12.39 -17.74
C LEU A 469 -3.04 13.64 -16.84
N SER A 470 -1.91 14.35 -16.95
CA SER A 470 -1.63 15.53 -16.14
C SER A 470 -2.53 16.70 -16.51
N GLU A 471 -2.68 17.67 -15.60
CA GLU A 471 -3.48 18.88 -15.89
C GLU A 471 -2.91 19.69 -17.07
N ASP A 472 -1.59 19.69 -17.24
CA ASP A 472 -0.91 20.31 -18.37
C ASP A 472 -0.90 19.45 -19.64
N LYS A 473 -1.44 18.23 -19.58
CA LYS A 473 -1.56 17.23 -20.66
C LYS A 473 -0.22 16.83 -21.30
N LYS A 474 0.89 17.00 -20.58
CA LYS A 474 2.26 16.66 -21.01
C LYS A 474 2.77 15.34 -20.44
N THR A 475 2.15 14.85 -19.38
CA THR A 475 2.52 13.61 -18.72
C THR A 475 1.34 12.64 -18.73
N SER A 476 1.61 11.40 -19.10
CA SER A 476 0.63 10.32 -19.19
C SER A 476 1.13 9.06 -18.49
N LEU A 477 0.21 8.27 -17.95
CA LEU A 477 0.49 7.01 -17.29
C LEU A 477 -0.01 5.82 -18.11
N ILE A 478 0.70 4.70 -17.99
CA ILE A 478 0.21 3.38 -18.34
C ILE A 478 0.35 2.52 -17.09
N LEU A 479 -0.78 2.06 -16.56
CA LEU A 479 -0.85 1.17 -15.41
C LEU A 479 -0.96 -0.27 -15.92
N VAL A 480 0.05 -1.08 -15.67
CA VAL A 480 0.05 -2.50 -16.01
C VAL A 480 -0.30 -3.30 -14.77
N ASN A 481 -1.46 -3.95 -14.78
CA ASN A 481 -1.97 -4.72 -13.67
C ASN A 481 -1.75 -6.21 -13.91
N TYR A 482 -1.04 -6.88 -13.00
CA TYR A 482 -0.72 -8.28 -13.14
C TYR A 482 -1.85 -9.19 -12.63
N ASN A 483 -2.02 -10.33 -13.31
CA ASN A 483 -2.99 -11.36 -12.93
C ASN A 483 -2.42 -12.23 -11.81
N SER A 484 -3.02 -12.11 -10.63
CA SER A 484 -2.66 -12.81 -9.39
C SER A 484 -3.51 -14.03 -9.07
N PHE A 485 -4.41 -14.45 -9.96
CA PHE A 485 -5.33 -15.55 -9.69
C PHE A 485 -4.60 -16.90 -9.56
N ASN A 486 -4.77 -17.58 -8.41
CA ASN A 486 -4.17 -18.90 -8.05
C ASN A 486 -2.64 -18.95 -8.00
N LYS A 487 -1.95 -17.81 -7.99
CA LYS A 487 -0.48 -17.77 -7.89
C LYS A 487 -0.05 -17.56 -6.44
N THR A 488 1.05 -18.17 -6.04
CA THR A 488 1.69 -17.86 -4.74
C THR A 488 2.42 -16.51 -4.80
N SER A 489 2.75 -15.91 -3.65
CA SER A 489 3.54 -14.67 -3.61
C SER A 489 4.88 -14.81 -4.34
N GLU A 490 5.56 -15.96 -4.21
CA GLU A 490 6.81 -16.25 -4.92
C GLU A 490 6.63 -16.34 -6.44
N GLU A 491 5.58 -17.03 -6.90
CA GLU A 491 5.25 -17.13 -8.33
C GLU A 491 4.87 -15.75 -8.92
N MET A 492 4.25 -14.90 -8.11
CA MET A 492 3.94 -13.53 -8.49
C MET A 492 5.19 -12.68 -8.61
N ASP A 493 6.10 -12.73 -7.65
CA ASP A 493 7.35 -11.97 -7.67
C ASP A 493 8.19 -12.33 -8.90
N GLU A 494 8.28 -13.60 -9.29
CA GLU A 494 8.99 -14.02 -10.52
C GLU A 494 8.34 -13.48 -11.80
N ILE A 495 7.01 -13.58 -11.89
CA ILE A 495 6.26 -13.15 -13.09
C ILE A 495 6.32 -11.63 -13.27
N VAL A 496 6.18 -10.90 -12.17
CA VAL A 496 6.32 -9.46 -12.14
C VAL A 496 7.74 -9.08 -12.52
N HIS A 497 8.76 -9.70 -11.93
CA HIS A 497 10.16 -9.40 -12.26
C HIS A 497 10.46 -9.59 -13.75
N GLU A 498 10.03 -10.72 -14.33
CA GLU A 498 10.22 -10.99 -15.76
C GLU A 498 9.47 -9.99 -16.64
N ALA A 499 8.25 -9.61 -16.26
CA ALA A 499 7.46 -8.63 -16.98
C ALA A 499 8.05 -7.22 -16.86
N ASP A 500 8.44 -6.77 -15.67
CA ASP A 500 8.98 -5.43 -15.43
C ASP A 500 10.29 -5.19 -16.15
N VAL A 501 11.19 -6.17 -16.14
CA VAL A 501 12.44 -6.10 -16.89
C VAL A 501 12.14 -6.04 -18.39
N GLY A 502 11.25 -6.89 -18.88
CA GLY A 502 10.95 -6.94 -20.30
C GLY A 502 10.14 -5.74 -20.82
N ILE A 503 9.19 -5.23 -20.03
CA ILE A 503 8.45 -3.99 -20.31
C ILE A 503 9.41 -2.80 -20.34
N GLY A 504 10.36 -2.76 -19.41
CA GLY A 504 11.43 -1.75 -19.38
C GLY A 504 12.29 -1.78 -20.63
N GLU A 505 12.76 -2.95 -21.05
CA GLU A 505 13.55 -3.11 -22.28
C GLU A 505 12.73 -2.72 -23.52
N LEU A 506 11.48 -3.18 -23.60
CA LEU A 506 10.56 -2.95 -24.71
C LEU A 506 10.26 -1.46 -24.91
N SER A 507 10.00 -0.72 -23.83
CA SER A 507 9.65 0.69 -23.90
C SER A 507 10.85 1.56 -24.33
N HIS A 508 12.07 1.24 -23.86
CA HIS A 508 13.29 1.90 -24.30
C HIS A 508 13.65 1.55 -25.75
N GLU A 509 13.52 0.28 -26.16
CA GLU A 509 13.74 -0.17 -27.54
C GLU A 509 12.77 0.52 -28.51
N LEU A 510 11.47 0.53 -28.22
CA LEU A 510 10.46 1.18 -29.06
C LEU A 510 10.69 2.69 -29.17
N LYS A 511 11.12 3.33 -28.08
CA LYS A 511 11.46 4.75 -28.07
C LYS A 511 12.64 5.05 -29.00
N GLU A 512 13.65 4.18 -29.02
CA GLU A 512 14.78 4.29 -29.95
C GLU A 512 14.38 4.00 -31.40
N GLU A 513 13.51 3.01 -31.65
CA GLU A 513 12.96 2.68 -32.97
C GLU A 513 12.20 3.86 -33.60
N MET A 514 11.39 4.55 -32.79
CA MET A 514 10.58 5.70 -33.22
C MET A 514 11.35 7.04 -33.16
N ASN A 515 12.60 7.04 -32.69
CA ASN A 515 13.48 8.21 -32.59
C ASN A 515 12.87 9.40 -31.81
N LEU A 516 12.17 9.10 -30.70
CA LEU A 516 11.50 10.09 -29.86
C LEU A 516 12.49 10.80 -28.93
N THR A 517 12.97 11.98 -29.33
CA THR A 517 13.95 12.77 -28.54
C THR A 517 13.32 13.64 -27.45
N GLU A 518 12.05 14.03 -27.63
CA GLU A 518 11.34 14.96 -26.73
C GLU A 518 10.46 14.24 -25.69
N THR A 519 10.38 12.92 -25.78
CA THR A 519 9.58 12.07 -24.88
C THR A 519 10.49 11.29 -23.94
N ARG A 520 10.26 11.40 -22.65
CA ARG A 520 10.96 10.70 -21.58
C ARG A 520 10.03 9.61 -21.05
N VAL A 521 10.58 8.43 -20.81
CA VAL A 521 9.84 7.27 -20.33
C VAL A 521 10.53 6.78 -19.08
N TYR A 522 9.75 6.58 -18.02
CA TYR A 522 10.20 6.09 -16.73
C TYR A 522 9.28 4.97 -16.27
N HIS A 523 9.83 3.99 -15.57
CA HIS A 523 9.07 2.93 -14.94
C HIS A 523 9.11 3.15 -13.43
N THR A 524 7.96 3.04 -12.78
CA THR A 524 7.78 3.26 -11.34
C THR A 524 6.55 2.49 -10.86
N GLY A 525 6.06 2.81 -9.67
CA GLY A 525 5.04 2.02 -8.98
C GLY A 525 5.65 1.15 -7.89
N GLU A 526 4.85 0.82 -6.89
CA GLU A 526 5.30 0.11 -5.69
C GLU A 526 6.03 -1.19 -6.04
N GLN A 527 5.44 -1.99 -6.91
CA GLN A 527 5.95 -3.31 -7.27
C GLN A 527 7.23 -3.23 -8.09
N TYR A 528 7.27 -2.36 -9.10
CA TYR A 528 8.48 -2.13 -9.89
C TYR A 528 9.64 -1.62 -9.01
N ILE A 529 9.36 -0.68 -8.10
CA ILE A 529 10.38 -0.16 -7.19
C ILE A 529 10.88 -1.27 -6.25
N MET A 530 9.98 -2.09 -5.72
CA MET A 530 10.35 -3.24 -4.89
C MET A 530 11.22 -4.21 -5.69
N ASP A 531 10.85 -4.53 -6.93
CA ASP A 531 11.65 -5.41 -7.79
C ASP A 531 13.07 -4.88 -8.05
N VAL A 532 13.18 -3.59 -8.37
CA VAL A 532 14.47 -2.91 -8.54
C VAL A 532 15.28 -2.94 -7.24
N TRP A 533 14.63 -2.73 -6.09
CA TRP A 533 15.26 -2.82 -4.77
C TRP A 533 15.82 -4.22 -4.52
N MET A 534 15.02 -5.25 -4.77
CA MET A 534 15.34 -6.67 -4.60
C MET A 534 16.55 -7.07 -5.45
N THR A 535 16.48 -6.75 -6.74
CA THR A 535 17.54 -7.01 -7.71
C THR A 535 18.82 -6.28 -7.33
N GLN A 536 18.71 -5.04 -6.83
CA GLN A 536 19.87 -4.28 -6.37
C GLN A 536 20.46 -4.86 -5.08
N ALA A 537 19.63 -5.28 -4.14
CA ALA A 537 20.05 -5.90 -2.88
C ALA A 537 20.82 -7.20 -3.14
N GLU A 538 20.37 -8.03 -4.08
CA GLU A 538 21.08 -9.25 -4.49
C GLU A 538 22.46 -8.93 -5.08
N LYS A 539 22.53 -7.97 -6.02
CA LYS A 539 23.80 -7.53 -6.63
C LYS A 539 24.77 -6.99 -5.59
N ASP A 540 24.28 -6.16 -4.68
CA ASP A 540 25.07 -5.55 -3.60
C ASP A 540 25.58 -6.61 -2.63
N ALA A 541 24.73 -7.55 -2.18
CA ALA A 541 25.12 -8.60 -1.25
C ALA A 541 26.29 -9.44 -1.79
N ARG A 542 26.24 -9.84 -3.07
CA ARG A 542 27.34 -10.58 -3.73
C ARG A 542 28.63 -9.77 -3.79
N LEU A 543 28.54 -8.49 -4.15
CA LEU A 543 29.69 -7.60 -4.23
C LEU A 543 30.32 -7.39 -2.85
N ILE A 544 29.50 -7.14 -1.84
CA ILE A 544 29.92 -6.91 -0.45
C ILE A 544 30.68 -8.13 0.08
N ASP A 545 30.18 -9.34 -0.11
CA ASP A 545 30.84 -10.56 0.36
C ASP A 545 32.26 -10.72 -0.23
N ILE A 546 32.40 -10.56 -1.55
CA ILE A 546 33.69 -10.70 -2.24
C ILE A 546 34.67 -9.62 -1.78
N VAL A 547 34.23 -8.36 -1.72
CA VAL A 547 35.10 -7.24 -1.32
C VAL A 547 35.50 -7.36 0.15
N THR A 548 34.59 -7.78 1.03
CA THR A 548 34.87 -8.01 2.46
C THR A 548 35.99 -9.03 2.64
N ILE A 549 35.90 -10.20 1.98
CA ILE A 549 36.92 -11.26 2.08
C ILE A 549 38.28 -10.75 1.59
N LEU A 550 38.30 -10.02 0.46
CA LEU A 550 39.53 -9.48 -0.11
C LEU A 550 40.16 -8.42 0.81
N MET A 551 39.35 -7.51 1.35
CA MET A 551 39.78 -6.46 2.27
C MET A 551 40.35 -7.05 3.56
N VAL A 552 39.66 -8.03 4.16
CA VAL A 552 40.14 -8.75 5.35
C VAL A 552 41.46 -9.46 5.05
N LEU A 553 41.60 -10.14 3.91
CA LEU A 553 42.85 -10.80 3.51
C LEU A 553 44.03 -9.81 3.42
N VAL A 554 43.81 -8.64 2.78
CA VAL A 554 44.83 -7.59 2.65
C VAL A 554 45.26 -7.08 4.02
N ILE A 555 44.30 -6.81 4.91
CA ILE A 555 44.59 -6.34 6.27
C ILE A 555 45.35 -7.41 7.06
N LEU A 556 44.96 -8.67 6.97
CA LEU A 556 45.65 -9.78 7.63
C LEU A 556 47.09 -9.96 7.14
N LEU A 557 47.35 -9.78 5.85
CA LEU A 557 48.70 -9.79 5.28
C LEU A 557 49.58 -8.71 5.92
N VAL A 558 49.02 -7.52 6.15
CA VAL A 558 49.69 -6.42 6.83
C VAL A 558 49.92 -6.73 8.32
N ILE A 559 48.90 -7.21 9.04
CA ILE A 559 48.97 -7.50 10.48
C ILE A 559 50.00 -8.61 10.77
N PHE A 560 49.94 -9.72 10.04
CA PHE A 560 50.83 -10.86 10.30
C PHE A 560 52.22 -10.69 9.68
N CYS A 561 52.38 -9.83 8.67
CA CYS A 561 53.62 -9.68 7.90
C CYS A 561 54.17 -11.04 7.42
N SER A 562 53.27 -11.95 7.05
CA SER A 562 53.55 -13.33 6.62
C SER A 562 52.58 -13.71 5.50
N LEU A 563 53.02 -14.54 4.56
CA LEU A 563 52.15 -15.00 3.46
C LEU A 563 51.22 -16.11 3.89
N LEU A 564 51.63 -16.97 4.84
CA LEU A 564 50.88 -18.17 5.22
C LEU A 564 50.01 -17.97 6.47
N ALA A 565 50.43 -17.12 7.41
CA ALA A 565 49.68 -16.90 8.65
C ALA A 565 48.25 -16.35 8.41
N PRO A 566 47.99 -15.42 7.47
CA PRO A 566 46.65 -14.91 7.17
C PRO A 566 45.65 -15.98 6.74
N PHE A 567 46.10 -17.04 6.07
CA PHE A 567 45.20 -18.10 5.61
C PHE A 567 44.69 -18.98 6.75
N ILE A 568 45.38 -19.02 7.90
CA ILE A 568 44.94 -19.81 9.05
C ILE A 568 43.57 -19.34 9.58
N PRO A 569 43.40 -18.06 9.98
CA PRO A 569 42.09 -17.57 10.39
C PRO A 569 41.10 -17.59 9.23
N LEU A 570 41.51 -17.28 8.00
CA LEU A 570 40.59 -17.23 6.86
C LEU A 570 39.99 -18.61 6.53
N ILE A 571 40.78 -19.69 6.59
CA ILE A 571 40.28 -21.07 6.42
C ILE A 571 39.40 -21.48 7.61
N ALA A 572 39.83 -21.17 8.83
CA ALA A 572 39.09 -21.54 10.03
C ALA A 572 37.72 -20.84 10.10
N ILE A 573 37.67 -19.55 9.82
CA ILE A 573 36.44 -18.75 9.84
C ILE A 573 35.62 -18.96 8.57
N GLY A 574 36.23 -19.07 7.39
CA GLY A 574 35.50 -19.41 6.16
C GLY A 574 34.77 -20.76 6.25
N SER A 575 35.42 -21.79 6.83
CA SER A 575 34.75 -23.07 7.08
C SER A 575 33.68 -22.98 8.18
N SER A 576 33.84 -22.07 9.14
CA SER A 576 32.80 -21.77 10.14
C SER A 576 31.57 -21.11 9.50
N ILE A 577 31.77 -20.14 8.60
CA ILE A 577 30.67 -19.45 7.90
C ILE A 577 29.85 -20.45 7.08
N ALA A 578 30.51 -21.35 6.34
CA ALA A 578 29.84 -22.44 5.62
C ALA A 578 29.04 -23.36 6.57
N ALA A 579 29.63 -23.73 7.71
CA ALA A 579 28.90 -24.49 8.72
C ALA A 579 27.69 -23.72 9.27
N SER A 580 27.82 -22.42 9.55
CA SER A 580 26.73 -21.57 10.02
C SER A 580 25.61 -21.39 8.98
N MET A 581 25.96 -21.20 7.70
CA MET A 581 24.99 -21.16 6.60
C MET A 581 24.26 -22.50 6.46
N SER A 582 24.95 -23.63 6.63
CA SER A 582 24.29 -24.94 6.67
C SER A 582 23.26 -25.05 7.79
N PHE A 583 23.48 -24.42 8.95
CA PHE A 583 22.47 -24.39 10.02
C PHE A 583 21.27 -23.51 9.65
N LEU A 584 21.48 -22.38 8.97
CA LEU A 584 20.39 -21.55 8.47
C LEU A 584 19.52 -22.29 7.45
N TRP A 585 20.10 -23.13 6.60
CA TRP A 585 19.32 -23.97 5.69
C TRP A 585 18.41 -24.96 6.43
N PHE A 586 18.83 -25.50 7.57
CA PHE A 586 17.94 -26.33 8.38
C PHE A 586 16.82 -25.51 9.06
N ILE A 587 17.08 -24.24 9.35
CA ILE A 587 16.08 -23.31 9.91
C ILE A 587 15.08 -22.89 8.82
N SER A 588 15.51 -22.81 7.55
CA SER A 588 14.66 -22.44 6.42
C SER A 588 13.49 -23.40 6.19
N PHE A 589 13.51 -24.59 6.80
CA PHE A 589 12.35 -25.51 6.78
C PHE A 589 11.18 -25.07 7.65
N GLY A 590 11.39 -24.14 8.58
CA GLY A 590 10.35 -23.66 9.49
C GLY A 590 10.11 -22.15 9.46
N THR A 591 11.06 -21.37 8.95
CA THR A 591 10.96 -19.90 8.84
C THR A 591 11.81 -19.42 7.68
N ASP A 592 11.35 -18.42 6.93
CA ASP A 592 12.11 -17.88 5.80
C ASP A 592 13.41 -17.20 6.26
N ILE A 593 14.37 -17.11 5.34
CA ILE A 593 15.70 -16.56 5.62
C ILE A 593 15.89 -15.28 4.83
N HIS A 594 15.88 -14.15 5.53
CA HIS A 594 16.13 -12.86 4.90
C HIS A 594 17.61 -12.68 4.53
N PHE A 595 17.91 -12.06 3.39
CA PHE A 595 19.28 -11.83 2.92
C PHE A 595 20.13 -11.01 3.91
N VAL A 596 19.52 -10.05 4.63
CA VAL A 596 20.24 -9.25 5.63
C VAL A 596 20.81 -10.15 6.74
N ALA A 597 20.12 -11.24 7.10
CA ALA A 597 20.62 -12.19 8.11
C ALA A 597 21.90 -12.91 7.65
N THR A 598 21.96 -13.33 6.38
CA THR A 598 23.15 -14.00 5.83
C THR A 598 24.31 -13.02 5.63
N LEU A 599 24.02 -11.80 5.16
CA LEU A 599 24.98 -10.71 4.99
C LEU A 599 25.67 -10.37 6.32
N PHE A 600 24.89 -10.11 7.38
CA PHE A 600 25.45 -9.80 8.69
C PHE A 600 26.12 -11.01 9.35
N LEU A 601 25.64 -12.24 9.14
CA LEU A 601 26.32 -13.45 9.60
C LEU A 601 27.74 -13.51 9.03
N THR A 602 27.91 -13.30 7.72
CA THR A 602 29.21 -13.36 7.04
C THR A 602 30.14 -12.27 7.55
N ILE A 603 29.70 -11.00 7.52
CA ILE A 603 30.51 -9.83 7.92
C ILE A 603 30.94 -9.94 9.38
N THR A 604 30.00 -10.27 10.27
CA THR A 604 30.26 -10.35 11.70
C THR A 604 31.17 -11.54 12.04
N SER A 605 30.97 -12.69 11.38
CA SER A 605 31.85 -13.85 11.56
C SER A 605 33.26 -13.57 11.05
N LEU A 606 33.42 -12.88 9.90
CA LEU A 606 34.72 -12.46 9.40
C LEU A 606 35.38 -11.41 10.30
N GLY A 607 34.64 -10.43 10.83
CA GLY A 607 35.19 -9.43 11.75
C GLY A 607 35.58 -10.05 13.09
N ALA A 608 34.58 -10.43 13.90
CA ALA A 608 34.79 -10.92 15.26
C ALA A 608 35.49 -12.28 15.30
N GLY A 609 35.16 -13.20 14.40
CA GLY A 609 35.77 -14.52 14.35
C GLY A 609 37.26 -14.46 14.05
N VAL A 610 37.69 -13.61 13.12
CA VAL A 610 39.11 -13.42 12.82
C VAL A 610 39.84 -12.75 13.99
N ASP A 611 39.19 -11.83 14.70
CA ASP A 611 39.75 -11.22 15.90
C ASP A 611 40.05 -12.25 16.99
N TYR A 612 39.13 -13.19 17.24
CA TYR A 612 39.37 -14.30 18.16
C TYR A 612 40.61 -15.12 17.78
N CYS A 613 40.83 -15.32 16.48
CA CYS A 613 42.01 -15.99 15.98
C CYS A 613 43.29 -15.17 16.22
N ILE A 614 43.25 -13.85 15.98
CA ILE A 614 44.38 -12.93 16.19
C ILE A 614 44.79 -12.93 17.66
N PHE A 615 43.86 -12.93 18.62
CA PHE A 615 44.20 -12.96 20.05
C PHE A 615 44.92 -14.25 20.46
N ILE A 616 44.42 -15.41 20.04
CA ILE A 616 45.06 -16.69 20.31
C ILE A 616 46.44 -16.74 19.64
N PHE A 617 46.54 -16.28 18.39
CA PHE A 617 47.79 -16.27 17.64
C PHE A 617 48.82 -15.31 18.24
N SER A 618 48.39 -14.13 18.67
CA SER A 618 49.24 -13.12 19.31
C SER A 618 49.83 -13.66 20.61
N ARG A 619 49.00 -14.30 21.45
CA ARG A 619 49.49 -14.92 22.69
C ARG A 619 50.44 -16.07 22.43
N TYR A 620 50.14 -16.93 21.44
CA TYR A 620 51.06 -17.98 21.02
C TYR A 620 52.41 -17.40 20.54
N SER A 621 52.38 -16.33 19.74
CA SER A 621 53.59 -15.63 19.28
C SER A 621 54.39 -15.01 20.44
N GLU A 622 53.71 -14.43 21.43
CA GLU A 622 54.33 -13.87 22.63
C GLU A 622 55.12 -14.93 23.41
N GLU A 623 54.51 -16.10 23.65
CA GLU A 623 55.16 -17.20 24.39
C GLU A 623 56.31 -17.83 23.60
N ARG A 624 56.18 -17.93 22.27
CA ARG A 624 57.28 -18.39 21.40
C ARG A 624 58.47 -17.43 21.42
N LYS A 625 58.22 -16.11 21.50
CA LYS A 625 59.29 -15.09 21.63
C LYS A 625 60.01 -15.16 22.98
N LYS A 626 59.33 -15.58 24.05
CA LYS A 626 59.92 -15.84 25.37
C LYS A 626 60.81 -17.09 25.41
N GLY A 627 60.82 -17.89 24.32
CA GLY A 627 61.65 -19.09 24.19
C GLY A 627 60.96 -20.38 24.61
N HIS A 628 59.65 -20.36 24.91
CA HIS A 628 58.91 -21.56 25.27
C HIS A 628 58.74 -22.53 24.08
N ASP A 629 58.64 -23.83 24.40
CA ASP A 629 58.39 -24.86 23.40
C ASP A 629 57.02 -24.65 22.72
N LYS A 630 56.87 -25.18 21.51
CA LYS A 630 55.66 -25.07 20.71
C LYS A 630 54.42 -25.56 21.47
N ASN A 631 54.52 -26.70 22.16
CA ASN A 631 53.37 -27.29 22.86
C ASN A 631 52.97 -26.45 24.08
N ASP A 632 53.96 -26.06 24.89
CA ASP A 632 53.73 -25.27 26.12
C ASP A 632 53.21 -23.87 25.79
N SER A 633 53.73 -23.26 24.71
CA SER A 633 53.24 -21.97 24.19
C SER A 633 51.78 -22.05 23.79
N LEU A 634 51.37 -23.12 23.11
CA LEU A 634 49.98 -23.32 22.68
C LEU A 634 49.04 -23.56 23.87
N ILE A 635 49.44 -24.42 24.82
CA ILE A 635 48.66 -24.69 26.03
C ILE A 635 48.45 -23.39 26.80
N THR A 636 49.50 -22.59 26.96
CA THR A 636 49.43 -21.30 27.67
C THR A 636 48.54 -20.30 26.93
N ALA A 637 48.61 -20.25 25.60
CA ALA A 637 47.75 -19.39 24.78
C ALA A 637 46.27 -19.75 24.90
N VAL A 638 45.92 -21.03 24.75
CA VAL A 638 44.53 -21.50 24.89
C VAL A 638 44.03 -21.30 26.33
N THR A 639 44.89 -21.47 27.34
CA THR A 639 44.50 -21.31 28.74
C THR A 639 44.08 -19.88 29.07
N HIS A 640 44.82 -18.87 28.60
CA HIS A 640 44.59 -17.47 29.00
C HIS A 640 43.83 -16.67 27.94
N ALA A 641 44.31 -16.70 26.69
CA ALA A 641 43.66 -15.99 25.60
C ALA A 641 42.34 -16.69 25.22
N GLY A 642 42.31 -18.03 25.20
CA GLY A 642 41.09 -18.79 24.90
C GLY A 642 39.97 -18.58 25.93
N GLU A 643 40.30 -18.45 27.23
CA GLU A 643 39.32 -18.11 28.27
C GLU A 643 38.73 -16.70 28.04
N SER A 644 39.58 -15.73 27.70
CA SER A 644 39.15 -14.36 27.43
C SER A 644 38.29 -14.27 26.17
N VAL A 645 38.70 -14.94 25.10
CA VAL A 645 37.96 -15.08 23.82
C VAL A 645 36.59 -15.71 24.05
N PHE A 646 36.49 -16.77 24.87
CA PHE A 646 35.21 -17.43 25.15
C PHE A 646 34.21 -16.49 25.84
N HIS A 647 34.66 -15.74 26.84
CA HIS A 647 33.79 -14.79 27.54
C HIS A 647 33.37 -13.61 26.66
N SER A 648 34.25 -13.19 25.76
CA SER A 648 33.99 -12.19 24.73
C SER A 648 32.93 -12.68 23.73
N GLY A 649 33.09 -13.88 23.14
CA GLY A 649 32.05 -14.46 22.29
C GLY A 649 30.69 -14.60 22.99
N LEU A 650 30.67 -14.91 24.30
CA LEU A 650 29.43 -15.00 25.07
C LEU A 650 28.74 -13.63 25.22
N THR A 651 29.47 -12.52 25.39
CA THR A 651 28.85 -11.18 25.41
C THR A 651 28.23 -10.82 24.06
N VAL A 652 28.91 -11.17 22.97
CA VAL A 652 28.41 -10.96 21.61
C VAL A 652 27.11 -11.75 21.37
N MET A 653 27.08 -13.03 21.75
CA MET A 653 25.89 -13.87 21.67
C MET A 653 24.71 -13.31 22.47
N VAL A 654 24.96 -12.67 23.62
CA VAL A 654 23.90 -12.02 24.40
C VAL A 654 23.37 -10.78 23.68
N GLY A 655 24.25 -9.96 23.09
CA GLY A 655 23.85 -8.78 22.31
C GLY A 655 22.96 -9.16 21.13
N PHE A 656 23.38 -10.14 20.33
CA PHE A 656 22.61 -10.63 19.19
C PHE A 656 21.35 -11.41 19.61
N GLY A 657 21.43 -12.20 20.68
CA GLY A 657 20.31 -12.99 21.18
C GLY A 657 19.16 -12.12 21.70
N ALA A 658 19.43 -10.89 22.13
CA ALA A 658 18.38 -9.96 22.53
C ALA A 658 17.48 -9.52 21.35
N MET A 659 17.98 -9.57 20.11
CA MET A 659 17.20 -9.27 18.90
C MET A 659 16.16 -10.37 18.58
N ILE A 660 16.18 -11.49 19.29
CA ILE A 660 15.17 -12.55 19.18
C ILE A 660 13.87 -12.17 19.94
N ILE A 661 13.95 -11.22 20.88
CA ILE A 661 12.85 -10.84 21.76
C ILE A 661 11.71 -10.13 21.01
N PRO A 662 11.97 -9.11 20.15
CA PRO A 662 10.93 -8.45 19.39
C PRO A 662 10.07 -9.44 18.60
N ASN A 663 8.78 -9.14 18.47
CA ASN A 663 7.89 -9.92 17.61
C ASN A 663 7.97 -9.44 16.16
N PHE A 664 9.19 -9.40 15.63
CA PHE A 664 9.48 -9.03 14.24
C PHE A 664 10.35 -10.13 13.61
N PRO A 665 9.82 -10.96 12.68
CA PRO A 665 10.53 -12.08 12.08
C PRO A 665 11.94 -11.76 11.58
N LEU A 666 12.12 -10.62 10.89
CA LEU A 666 13.41 -10.15 10.39
C LEU A 666 14.46 -10.03 11.52
N LEU A 667 14.11 -9.34 12.63
CA LEU A 667 15.03 -9.20 13.76
C LEU A 667 15.35 -10.54 14.44
N ARG A 668 14.37 -11.45 14.50
CA ARG A 668 14.57 -12.79 15.07
C ARG A 668 15.55 -13.60 14.25
N ILE A 669 15.36 -13.69 12.93
CA ILE A 669 16.25 -14.47 12.07
C ILE A 669 17.64 -13.84 11.99
N LEU A 670 17.73 -12.51 12.03
CA LEU A 670 18.98 -11.77 12.15
C LEU A 670 19.70 -12.09 13.47
N GLY A 671 19.01 -12.07 14.61
CA GLY A 671 19.59 -12.42 15.91
C GLY A 671 20.05 -13.87 15.99
N ILE A 672 19.25 -14.81 15.47
CA ILE A 672 19.57 -16.25 15.43
C ILE A 672 20.78 -16.51 14.55
N SER A 673 20.80 -15.97 13.33
CA SER A 673 21.89 -16.16 12.36
C SER A 673 23.23 -15.69 12.92
N MET A 674 23.28 -14.49 13.50
CA MET A 674 24.52 -13.97 14.08
C MET A 674 24.96 -14.75 15.34
N CYS A 675 24.02 -15.19 16.18
CA CYS A 675 24.34 -16.06 17.33
C CYS A 675 24.99 -17.38 16.90
N ILE A 676 24.44 -18.03 15.86
CA ILE A 676 24.98 -19.27 15.29
C ILE A 676 26.35 -19.00 14.65
N GLY A 677 26.46 -17.92 13.88
CA GLY A 677 27.70 -17.45 13.26
C GLY A 677 28.83 -17.32 14.27
N ILE A 678 28.61 -16.58 15.35
CA ILE A 678 29.59 -16.38 16.41
C ILE A 678 29.87 -17.66 17.19
N SER A 679 28.85 -18.47 17.51
CA SER A 679 29.03 -19.71 18.26
C SER A 679 29.98 -20.67 17.55
N ILE A 680 29.77 -20.87 16.25
CA ILE A 680 30.60 -21.78 15.44
C ILE A 680 31.98 -21.14 15.19
N SER A 681 32.04 -19.82 14.99
CA SER A 681 33.31 -19.09 14.80
C SER A 681 34.20 -19.17 16.05
N LEU A 682 33.58 -19.07 17.23
CA LEU A 682 34.25 -19.22 18.52
C LEU A 682 34.81 -20.62 18.72
N LEU A 683 34.02 -21.66 18.37
CA LEU A 683 34.49 -23.04 18.39
C LEU A 683 35.65 -23.25 17.42
N SER A 684 35.56 -22.69 16.21
CA SER A 684 36.63 -22.75 15.22
C SER A 684 37.91 -22.07 15.73
N ALA A 685 37.79 -20.87 16.30
CA ALA A 685 38.93 -20.14 16.87
C ALA A 685 39.61 -20.91 18.02
N ILE A 686 38.85 -21.55 18.92
CA ILE A 686 39.40 -22.27 20.08
C ILE A 686 39.99 -23.64 19.70
N PHE A 687 39.40 -24.36 18.73
CA PHE A 687 39.80 -25.73 18.40
C PHE A 687 40.59 -25.83 17.10
N VAL A 688 40.10 -25.22 16.01
CA VAL A 688 40.66 -25.38 14.66
C VAL A 688 41.94 -24.59 14.52
N VAL A 689 41.96 -23.32 14.91
CA VAL A 689 43.14 -22.44 14.75
C VAL A 689 44.36 -22.99 15.50
N PRO A 690 44.29 -23.30 16.81
CA PRO A 690 45.38 -23.98 17.51
C PRO A 690 45.81 -25.30 16.86
N SER A 691 44.87 -26.06 16.28
CA SER A 691 45.19 -27.32 15.61
C SER A 691 45.95 -27.11 14.30
N ILE A 692 45.60 -26.08 13.51
CA ILE A 692 46.33 -25.69 12.30
C ILE A 692 47.73 -25.17 12.66
N ILE A 693 47.86 -24.35 13.70
CA ILE A 693 49.17 -23.89 14.21
C ILE A 693 50.02 -25.11 14.61
N MET A 694 49.42 -26.11 15.25
CA MET A 694 50.11 -27.35 15.60
C MET A 694 50.51 -28.18 14.37
N LEU A 695 49.70 -28.20 13.32
CA LEU A 695 50.00 -28.91 12.08
C LEU A 695 51.15 -28.25 11.31
N LEU A 696 51.08 -26.92 11.09
CA LEU A 696 52.03 -26.18 10.26
C LEU A 696 53.34 -25.82 10.99
N GLY A 697 53.30 -25.67 12.32
CA GLY A 697 54.48 -25.33 13.11
C GLY A 697 55.14 -24.03 12.70
N ASP A 698 56.47 -23.99 12.62
CA ASP A 698 57.20 -22.76 12.37
C ASP A 698 57.11 -22.29 10.90
N ILE A 699 56.52 -23.10 9.99
CA ILE A 699 56.29 -22.74 8.58
C ILE A 699 55.35 -21.53 8.45
N ILE A 700 54.46 -21.33 9.42
CA ILE A 700 53.48 -20.21 9.43
C ILE A 700 54.14 -18.83 9.36
N TRP A 701 55.42 -18.73 9.72
CA TRP A 701 56.19 -17.49 9.75
C TRP A 701 56.95 -17.23 8.43
N TRP A 702 56.75 -18.04 7.41
CA TRP A 702 57.43 -17.91 6.12
C TRP A 702 56.75 -16.87 5.20
N PRO A 703 57.53 -16.02 4.49
CA PRO A 703 58.99 -15.85 4.54
C PRO A 703 59.43 -14.91 5.67
N LYS A 704 60.48 -15.30 6.42
CA LYS A 704 61.04 -14.51 7.54
C LYS A 704 61.58 -13.13 7.12
N ILE A 705 61.83 -12.93 5.81
CA ILE A 705 62.36 -11.67 5.26
C ILE A 705 61.36 -10.51 5.43
N LEU A 706 60.05 -10.78 5.24
CA LEU A 706 59.00 -9.76 5.37
C LEU A 706 58.90 -9.25 6.82
N GLN A 707 59.12 -10.14 7.80
CA GLN A 707 59.19 -9.77 9.22
C GLN A 707 60.39 -8.90 9.55
N THR A 708 61.45 -8.94 8.74
CA THR A 708 62.67 -8.17 8.94
C THR A 708 62.59 -6.78 8.26
N ILE A 709 61.82 -6.68 7.18
CA ILE A 709 61.63 -5.45 6.37
C ILE A 709 60.53 -4.55 6.95
N LEU A 710 59.39 -5.13 7.37
CA LEU A 710 58.22 -4.37 7.85
C LEU A 710 58.26 -4.05 9.35
N ARG A 711 59.16 -4.68 10.13
CA ARG A 711 59.39 -4.28 11.53
C ARG A 711 60.40 -3.13 11.58
N PRO A 712 60.10 -1.99 12.24
CA PRO A 712 61.06 -0.91 12.38
C PRO A 712 62.32 -1.40 13.13
N GLN A 713 63.45 -1.45 12.42
CA GLN A 713 64.76 -1.91 12.89
C GLN A 713 65.33 -1.17 14.12
N LYS A 714 64.70 -0.10 14.60
CA LYS A 714 65.17 0.67 15.75
C LYS A 714 64.92 0.00 17.10
N TRP A 715 64.19 -1.11 17.17
CA TRP A 715 63.83 -1.75 18.44
C TRP A 715 64.84 -2.78 18.98
N PHE A 716 65.86 -3.19 18.21
CA PHE A 716 66.70 -4.34 18.63
C PHE A 716 68.21 -4.25 18.32
N LYS A 717 68.78 -3.06 18.12
CA LYS A 717 70.25 -2.95 18.02
C LYS A 717 70.92 -2.85 19.40
N LYS A 718 71.24 -4.01 19.98
CA LYS A 718 72.32 -4.34 20.95
C LYS A 718 71.96 -5.69 21.60
N ASP A 719 72.78 -6.73 21.71
CA ASP A 719 74.22 -6.88 21.70
C ASP A 719 74.61 -8.25 21.09
N ASP A 720 75.13 -8.26 19.86
CA ASP A 720 75.77 -9.46 19.28
C ASP A 720 77.28 -9.54 19.65
N LYS A 721 77.77 -8.67 20.55
CA LYS A 721 79.19 -8.63 20.94
C LYS A 721 79.57 -9.53 22.12
N ASP A 722 78.61 -10.09 22.86
CA ASP A 722 78.92 -10.89 24.06
C ASP A 722 78.90 -12.42 23.82
N LYS A 723 78.61 -12.87 22.61
CA LYS A 723 78.61 -14.31 22.28
C LYS A 723 79.99 -14.91 21.97
N SER A 724 81.08 -14.13 22.02
CA SER A 724 82.43 -14.63 21.68
C SER A 724 83.32 -14.97 22.88
N LYS A 725 82.78 -15.15 24.09
CA LYS A 725 83.58 -15.55 25.27
C LYS A 725 82.86 -16.51 26.20
N ILE A 726 82.52 -17.71 25.74
CA ILE A 726 82.30 -18.84 26.66
C ILE A 726 82.84 -20.11 25.99
N ASN A 727 84.08 -20.47 26.33
CA ASN A 727 84.58 -21.85 26.26
C ASN A 727 85.10 -22.24 27.65
N ASP A 728 84.94 -23.53 27.93
CA ASP A 728 85.60 -24.36 28.94
C ASP A 728 85.25 -24.13 30.42
N SER A 729 84.20 -24.80 30.88
CA SER A 729 84.25 -25.80 31.95
C SER A 729 82.83 -26.21 32.37
N GLY A 730 82.64 -27.49 32.68
CA GLY A 730 81.33 -28.09 32.93
C GLY A 730 80.75 -27.82 34.32
N GLN A 731 79.42 -28.00 34.39
CA GLN A 731 78.58 -28.14 35.58
C GLN A 731 78.44 -26.90 36.49
N GLU A 732 77.39 -26.10 36.22
CA GLU A 732 76.74 -25.27 37.24
C GLU A 732 75.21 -25.47 37.20
N SER A 733 74.65 -25.51 38.40
CA SER A 733 73.29 -25.95 38.75
C SER A 733 72.18 -24.96 38.40
N ILE A 734 71.02 -25.49 38.04
CA ILE A 734 69.78 -24.82 37.57
C ILE A 734 69.10 -23.89 38.62
N ARG A 735 69.72 -23.60 39.77
CA ARG A 735 69.09 -22.86 40.89
C ARG A 735 69.21 -21.33 40.85
N ASP A 736 70.08 -20.76 40.01
CA ASP A 736 70.31 -19.29 39.96
C ASP A 736 69.65 -18.57 38.76
N GLY A 737 68.84 -19.29 37.98
CA GLY A 737 68.16 -18.76 36.79
C GLY A 737 66.98 -17.84 37.09
N GLU A 738 66.11 -18.20 38.05
CA GLU A 738 64.86 -17.45 38.30
C GLU A 738 65.07 -16.11 39.03
N SER A 739 66.06 -16.02 39.91
CA SER A 739 66.35 -14.77 40.65
C SER A 739 67.02 -13.72 39.76
N ASN A 740 67.86 -14.16 38.82
CA ASN A 740 68.49 -13.31 37.81
C ASN A 740 67.52 -12.95 36.68
N TYR A 741 66.54 -13.81 36.35
CA TYR A 741 65.47 -13.51 35.40
C TYR A 741 64.56 -12.40 35.93
N LYS A 742 64.07 -12.52 37.18
CA LYS A 742 63.25 -11.47 37.83
C LYS A 742 63.99 -10.13 38.00
N ARG A 743 65.32 -10.15 38.22
CA ARG A 743 66.15 -8.93 38.26
C ARG A 743 66.47 -8.35 36.88
N LYS A 744 66.56 -9.17 35.83
CA LYS A 744 66.71 -8.73 34.43
C LYS A 744 65.40 -8.15 33.90
N GLU A 745 64.25 -8.79 34.14
CA GLU A 745 62.93 -8.24 33.84
C GLU A 745 62.72 -6.90 34.57
N ALA A 746 63.03 -6.82 35.87
CA ALA A 746 62.92 -5.56 36.62
C ALA A 746 63.85 -4.43 36.11
N LYS A 747 64.97 -4.78 35.46
CA LYS A 747 65.88 -3.81 34.81
C LYS A 747 65.43 -3.44 33.39
N GLU A 748 64.94 -4.38 32.60
CA GLU A 748 64.33 -4.12 31.28
C GLU A 748 63.08 -3.24 31.39
N ILE A 749 62.31 -3.40 32.49
CA ILE A 749 61.15 -2.55 32.85
C ILE A 749 61.56 -1.08 33.08
N HIS A 750 62.82 -0.78 33.42
CA HIS A 750 63.31 0.60 33.60
C HIS A 750 63.93 1.23 32.33
N GLU A 751 64.36 0.43 31.34
CA GLU A 751 65.04 0.96 30.13
C GLU A 751 64.08 1.28 28.96
N ASN A 752 62.83 0.81 29.01
CA ASN A 752 61.84 1.01 27.93
C ASN A 752 61.06 2.35 28.01
N ASP A 753 61.46 3.26 28.89
CA ASP A 753 60.87 4.59 29.18
C ASP A 753 60.87 5.58 27.98
N LYS A 754 61.31 5.17 26.79
CA LYS A 754 61.41 6.02 25.58
C LYS A 754 60.38 5.70 24.48
N SER A 755 59.56 4.67 24.63
CA SER A 755 58.48 4.38 23.66
C SER A 755 57.40 5.48 23.70
N TRP A 756 56.90 5.89 22.54
CA TRP A 756 55.84 6.90 22.44
C TRP A 756 54.54 6.46 23.14
N ILE A 757 54.29 5.14 23.15
CA ILE A 757 53.11 4.53 23.78
C ILE A 757 53.16 4.67 25.30
N VAL A 758 54.33 4.47 25.92
CA VAL A 758 54.52 4.69 27.36
C VAL A 758 54.27 6.16 27.73
N ARG A 759 54.72 7.11 26.90
CA ARG A 759 54.44 8.54 27.12
C ARG A 759 52.96 8.86 27.01
N PHE A 760 52.29 8.30 26.01
CA PHE A 760 50.85 8.45 25.78
C PHE A 760 50.04 7.85 26.94
N SER A 761 50.38 6.63 27.34
CA SER A 761 49.79 5.91 28.47
C SER A 761 49.95 6.68 29.79
N ASN A 762 51.15 7.25 30.04
CA ASN A 762 51.40 8.13 31.18
C ASN A 762 50.61 9.44 31.11
N PHE A 763 50.39 10.00 29.91
CA PHE A 763 49.55 11.18 29.72
C PHE A 763 48.08 10.90 30.07
N VAL A 764 47.51 9.81 29.55
CA VAL A 764 46.12 9.41 29.82
C VAL A 764 45.91 9.14 31.31
N THR A 765 46.83 8.40 31.93
CA THR A 765 46.74 8.07 33.35
C THR A 765 46.97 9.27 34.29
N LYS A 766 47.70 10.31 33.85
CA LYS A 766 47.89 11.54 34.63
C LYS A 766 46.70 12.49 34.52
N ASN A 767 46.08 12.59 33.34
CA ASN A 767 45.05 13.58 33.02
C ASN A 767 43.62 13.01 32.97
N GLY A 768 43.38 11.85 33.59
CA GLY A 768 42.12 11.12 33.49
C GLY A 768 40.85 11.97 33.73
N LEU A 769 40.85 12.83 34.76
CA LEU A 769 39.71 13.71 35.07
C LEU A 769 39.42 14.71 33.94
N VAL A 770 40.46 15.35 33.40
CA VAL A 770 40.33 16.35 32.33
C VAL A 770 39.81 15.68 31.06
N ILE A 771 40.33 14.50 30.72
CA ILE A 771 39.89 13.71 29.58
C ILE A 771 38.40 13.37 29.71
N THR A 772 37.96 12.86 30.86
CA THR A 772 36.54 12.50 31.07
C THR A 772 35.61 13.71 30.96
N ILE A 773 36.00 14.88 31.48
CA ILE A 773 35.20 16.10 31.34
C ILE A 773 35.12 16.53 29.88
N ILE A 774 36.25 16.54 29.16
CA ILE A 774 36.27 16.88 27.73
C ILE A 774 35.37 15.91 26.94
N THR A 775 35.45 14.61 27.20
CA THR A 775 34.58 13.61 26.56
C THR A 775 33.10 13.93 26.80
N LEU A 776 32.69 14.20 28.04
CA LEU A 776 31.30 14.52 28.35
C LEU A 776 30.83 15.80 27.63
N VAL A 777 31.68 16.83 27.57
CA VAL A 777 31.36 18.08 26.85
C VAL A 777 31.25 17.85 25.35
N VAL A 778 32.15 17.06 24.76
CA VAL A 778 32.14 16.76 23.32
C VAL A 778 30.92 15.92 22.95
N VAL A 779 30.53 14.96 23.78
CA VAL A 779 29.42 14.04 23.47
C VAL A 779 28.04 14.62 23.80
N ALA A 780 27.94 15.59 24.71
CA ALA A 780 26.68 16.24 25.10
C ALA A 780 25.79 16.71 23.93
N PRO A 781 26.28 17.46 22.91
CA PRO A 781 25.44 17.86 21.78
C PRO A 781 24.96 16.66 20.94
N PHE A 782 25.77 15.61 20.82
CA PHE A 782 25.39 14.40 20.08
C PHE A 782 24.36 13.57 20.84
N ILE A 783 24.40 13.54 22.18
CA ILE A 783 23.34 12.92 22.98
C ILE A 783 22.02 13.66 22.76
N TYR A 784 22.03 14.99 22.69
CA TYR A 784 20.84 15.78 22.39
C TYR A 784 20.26 15.37 21.03
N PHE A 785 21.08 15.40 19.97
CA PHE A 785 20.64 14.92 18.64
C PHE A 785 20.19 13.47 18.66
N ALA A 786 20.85 12.60 19.45
CA ALA A 786 20.49 11.20 19.54
C ALA A 786 19.10 10.96 20.13
N ILE A 787 18.63 11.87 21.00
CA ILE A 787 17.31 11.79 21.64
C ILE A 787 16.25 12.51 20.82
N THR A 788 16.62 13.57 20.09
CA THR A 788 15.68 14.36 19.28
C THR A 788 15.59 13.92 17.83
N MET A 789 16.40 12.95 17.39
CA MET A 789 16.30 12.49 16.01
C MET A 789 14.95 11.83 15.77
N GLU A 790 14.39 12.12 14.61
CA GLU A 790 13.25 11.37 14.09
C GLU A 790 13.78 10.29 13.16
N THR A 791 13.17 9.11 13.27
CA THR A 791 13.42 7.99 12.36
C THR A 791 12.27 7.91 11.37
N SER A 792 12.55 7.48 10.14
CA SER A 792 11.56 7.43 9.06
C SER A 792 11.32 6.01 8.58
N THR A 793 10.07 5.73 8.19
CA THR A 793 9.68 4.53 7.42
C THR A 793 9.77 4.72 5.91
N ASP A 794 10.27 5.86 5.43
CA ASP A 794 10.39 6.19 4.01
C ASP A 794 11.54 5.44 3.33
N ILE A 795 11.34 4.14 3.14
CA ILE A 795 12.28 3.25 2.45
C ILE A 795 12.41 3.67 0.97
N MET A 796 11.35 4.22 0.37
CA MET A 796 11.35 4.67 -1.02
C MET A 796 12.17 5.97 -1.22
N GLY A 797 12.12 6.89 -0.26
CA GLY A 797 12.99 8.06 -0.21
C GLY A 797 14.46 7.72 0.06
N MET A 798 14.74 6.52 0.59
CA MET A 798 16.10 5.97 0.76
C MET A 798 16.62 5.26 -0.50
N LEU A 799 15.92 5.32 -1.63
CA LEU A 799 16.46 4.89 -2.91
C LEU A 799 17.40 5.94 -3.52
N PRO A 800 18.43 5.51 -4.25
CA PRO A 800 19.27 6.44 -5.01
C PRO A 800 18.47 7.22 -6.07
N LYS A 801 18.63 8.55 -6.10
CA LYS A 801 17.95 9.44 -7.05
C LYS A 801 18.27 9.16 -8.52
N ASP A 802 19.32 8.37 -8.81
CA ASP A 802 19.67 7.96 -10.17
C ASP A 802 18.82 6.80 -10.70
N PHE A 803 18.11 6.06 -9.84
CA PHE A 803 17.24 4.96 -10.24
C PHE A 803 16.03 5.44 -11.04
N GLU A 804 15.64 4.64 -12.02
CA GLU A 804 14.52 4.93 -12.90
C GLU A 804 13.19 5.01 -12.13
N GLY A 805 12.97 4.06 -11.22
CA GLY A 805 11.84 4.06 -10.27
C GLY A 805 11.68 5.36 -9.50
N THR A 806 12.78 5.90 -8.97
CA THR A 806 12.80 7.14 -8.20
C THR A 806 12.55 8.36 -9.09
N LYS A 807 13.13 8.41 -10.30
CA LYS A 807 12.86 9.49 -11.26
C LYS A 807 11.40 9.51 -11.71
N GLY A 808 10.83 8.33 -12.01
CA GLY A 808 9.42 8.20 -12.36
C GLY A 808 8.50 8.68 -11.24
N ARG A 809 8.81 8.32 -9.99
CA ARG A 809 8.09 8.80 -8.80
C ARG A 809 8.20 10.33 -8.61
N ASP A 810 9.40 10.89 -8.79
CA ASP A 810 9.60 12.33 -8.67
C ASP A 810 8.81 13.10 -9.75
N VAL A 811 8.85 12.64 -11.01
CA VAL A 811 8.06 13.21 -12.12
C VAL A 811 6.56 13.09 -11.84
N LEU A 812 6.09 11.94 -11.34
CA LEU A 812 4.70 11.76 -10.92
C LEU A 812 4.29 12.78 -9.86
N SER A 813 5.13 12.96 -8.84
CA SER A 813 4.84 13.88 -7.74
C SER A 813 4.84 15.36 -8.15
N GLU A 814 5.57 15.73 -9.21
CA GLU A 814 5.64 17.09 -9.73
C GLU A 814 4.52 17.41 -10.73
N SER A 815 4.16 16.44 -11.59
CA SER A 815 3.24 16.64 -12.73
C SER A 815 1.79 16.23 -12.46
N MET A 816 1.55 15.36 -11.48
CA MET A 816 0.22 14.87 -11.12
C MET A 816 -0.16 15.35 -9.71
N ALA A 817 -1.46 15.58 -9.47
CA ALA A 817 -1.95 15.97 -8.15
C ALA A 817 -1.52 14.93 -7.11
N VAL A 818 -0.80 15.37 -6.07
CA VAL A 818 -0.14 14.51 -5.07
C VAL A 818 -1.17 13.55 -4.49
N GLY A 819 -0.95 12.28 -4.77
CA GLY A 819 -1.81 11.15 -4.51
C GLY A 819 -1.16 9.95 -5.16
N ASP A 820 0.01 9.57 -4.61
CA ASP A 820 0.76 8.37 -4.98
C ASP A 820 -0.22 7.19 -5.16
N PRO A 821 0.04 6.21 -6.04
CA PRO A 821 -0.88 5.12 -6.38
C PRO A 821 -1.14 4.16 -5.21
N THR A 822 -0.66 4.46 -4.00
CA THR A 822 -0.77 3.65 -2.79
C THR A 822 -1.77 4.31 -1.82
N PRO A 823 -3.09 4.12 -2.03
CA PRO A 823 -4.09 4.65 -1.12
C PRO A 823 -3.98 4.01 0.27
N ILE A 824 -4.52 4.71 1.28
CA ILE A 824 -4.85 4.08 2.55
C ILE A 824 -6.19 3.38 2.39
N GLU A 825 -6.24 2.11 2.73
CA GLU A 825 -7.45 1.30 2.55
C GLU A 825 -8.17 1.13 3.89
N LEU A 826 -9.50 1.22 3.88
CA LEU A 826 -10.37 0.86 5.01
C LEU A 826 -11.25 -0.31 4.59
N LEU A 827 -11.06 -1.44 5.27
CA LEU A 827 -11.81 -2.66 5.05
C LEU A 827 -12.85 -2.83 6.16
N PHE A 828 -14.13 -2.75 5.79
CA PHE A 828 -15.26 -3.00 6.68
C PHE A 828 -15.71 -4.44 6.49
N TYR A 829 -15.42 -5.30 7.47
CA TYR A 829 -15.71 -6.72 7.40
C TYR A 829 -16.97 -7.10 8.20
N ASN A 830 -17.78 -8.00 7.62
CA ASN A 830 -18.99 -8.57 8.21
C ASN A 830 -20.05 -7.51 8.56
N ILE A 831 -20.40 -6.70 7.56
CA ILE A 831 -21.44 -5.67 7.64
C ILE A 831 -22.84 -6.33 7.68
N SER A 832 -23.79 -5.67 8.35
CA SER A 832 -25.15 -6.18 8.59
C SER A 832 -26.00 -6.34 7.31
N LYS A 833 -25.76 -5.49 6.31
CA LYS A 833 -26.52 -5.37 5.06
C LYS A 833 -25.59 -5.36 3.84
N ASN A 834 -26.15 -5.62 2.66
CA ASN A 834 -25.36 -5.61 1.43
C ASN A 834 -24.90 -4.16 1.15
N PRO A 835 -23.62 -3.91 0.80
CA PRO A 835 -23.13 -2.58 0.44
C PRO A 835 -23.92 -1.86 -0.66
N LEU A 836 -24.64 -2.61 -1.51
CA LEU A 836 -25.51 -2.07 -2.56
C LEU A 836 -26.90 -1.66 -2.06
N ASP A 837 -27.29 -2.05 -0.85
CA ASP A 837 -28.58 -1.68 -0.27
C ASP A 837 -28.67 -0.15 -0.09
N TYR A 838 -29.84 0.43 -0.33
CA TYR A 838 -30.05 1.87 -0.28
C TYR A 838 -29.64 2.50 1.06
N ASP A 839 -29.96 1.84 2.19
CA ASP A 839 -29.57 2.30 3.52
C ASP A 839 -28.03 2.30 3.71
N MET A 840 -27.36 1.27 3.21
CA MET A 840 -25.90 1.15 3.26
C MET A 840 -25.23 2.20 2.40
N LYS A 841 -25.80 2.50 1.22
CA LYS A 841 -25.30 3.55 0.36
C LYS A 841 -25.33 4.91 1.10
N ILE A 842 -26.43 5.23 1.77
CA ILE A 842 -26.54 6.49 2.52
C ILE A 842 -25.53 6.54 3.68
N GLU A 843 -25.39 5.46 4.46
CA GLU A 843 -24.41 5.44 5.56
C GLU A 843 -22.96 5.56 5.05
N THR A 844 -22.63 4.90 3.95
CA THR A 844 -21.30 4.95 3.33
C THR A 844 -20.98 6.35 2.81
N GLU A 845 -21.92 7.02 2.14
CA GLU A 845 -21.72 8.39 1.65
C GLU A 845 -21.56 9.39 2.82
N LYS A 846 -22.31 9.23 3.91
CA LYS A 846 -22.14 10.05 5.11
C LYS A 846 -20.74 9.88 5.72
N LEU A 847 -20.25 8.64 5.80
CA LEU A 847 -18.90 8.35 6.27
C LEU A 847 -17.86 9.01 5.34
N CYS A 848 -18.00 8.85 4.02
CA CYS A 848 -17.10 9.45 3.04
C CYS A 848 -17.04 10.97 3.18
N GLN A 849 -18.17 11.64 3.40
CA GLN A 849 -18.22 13.10 3.58
C GLN A 849 -17.50 13.59 4.83
N GLU A 850 -17.47 12.81 5.92
CA GLU A 850 -16.70 13.18 7.11
C GLU A 850 -15.22 12.89 6.93
N ILE A 851 -14.85 11.77 6.29
CA ILE A 851 -13.44 11.45 6.01
C ILE A 851 -12.84 12.48 5.03
N LEU A 852 -13.59 12.95 4.04
CA LEU A 852 -13.17 14.02 3.12
C LEU A 852 -12.92 15.37 3.82
N ARG A 853 -13.37 15.56 5.07
CA ARG A 853 -13.09 16.76 5.87
C ARG A 853 -11.84 16.62 6.73
N LEU A 854 -11.26 15.43 6.83
CA LEU A 854 -10.01 15.23 7.54
C LEU A 854 -8.87 15.91 6.77
N ASP A 855 -7.89 16.40 7.52
CA ASP A 855 -6.71 17.02 6.95
C ASP A 855 -6.01 16.02 6.00
N HIS A 856 -5.47 16.54 4.90
CA HIS A 856 -4.75 15.80 3.86
C HIS A 856 -5.57 14.88 2.95
N VAL A 857 -6.85 14.63 3.19
CA VAL A 857 -7.66 13.75 2.33
C VAL A 857 -8.08 14.48 1.04
N THR A 858 -7.63 13.98 -0.12
CA THR A 858 -7.98 14.56 -1.43
C THR A 858 -9.23 13.94 -2.02
N THR A 859 -9.34 12.60 -1.97
CA THR A 859 -10.40 11.85 -2.64
C THR A 859 -10.60 10.50 -1.97
N ILE A 860 -11.83 10.00 -2.01
CA ILE A 860 -12.18 8.66 -1.52
C ILE A 860 -12.83 7.88 -2.65
N LYS A 861 -12.34 6.66 -2.90
CA LYS A 861 -13.00 5.71 -3.80
C LYS A 861 -13.77 4.65 -3.00
N THR A 862 -14.99 4.37 -3.42
CA THR A 862 -15.88 3.39 -2.78
C THR A 862 -16.99 2.98 -3.76
N THR A 863 -17.94 2.14 -3.34
CA THR A 863 -19.06 1.66 -4.17
C THR A 863 -19.91 2.78 -4.78
N ILE A 864 -20.10 3.88 -4.06
CA ILE A 864 -20.87 5.05 -4.53
C ILE A 864 -19.94 6.07 -5.17
N ARG A 865 -18.64 6.00 -4.90
CA ARG A 865 -17.64 6.92 -5.45
C ARG A 865 -16.57 6.17 -6.22
N PRO A 866 -16.89 5.29 -7.20
CA PRO A 866 -15.87 4.44 -7.80
C PRO A 866 -14.76 5.26 -8.51
N LEU A 867 -15.10 6.47 -8.97
CA LEU A 867 -14.18 7.42 -9.60
C LEU A 867 -13.84 8.63 -8.71
N GLY A 868 -14.21 8.61 -7.43
CA GLY A 868 -14.06 9.72 -6.50
C GLY A 868 -15.25 10.69 -6.41
N ILE A 869 -16.24 10.59 -7.30
CA ILE A 869 -17.52 11.34 -7.22
C ILE A 869 -18.68 10.41 -6.88
N THR A 870 -19.61 10.92 -6.07
CA THR A 870 -20.88 10.29 -5.70
C THR A 870 -21.77 9.99 -6.92
N MET A 871 -22.07 8.71 -7.11
CA MET A 871 -23.00 8.15 -8.09
C MET A 871 -23.95 7.20 -7.36
N PHE A 872 -25.20 7.63 -7.16
CA PHE A 872 -26.20 6.84 -6.40
C PHE A 872 -26.81 5.69 -7.22
N ASN A 873 -26.95 5.87 -8.54
CA ASN A 873 -27.43 4.85 -9.47
C ASN A 873 -26.24 4.36 -10.32
N THR A 874 -25.91 3.08 -10.19
CA THR A 874 -24.72 2.45 -10.80
C THR A 874 -25.10 1.16 -11.54
N THR A 875 -26.36 1.04 -11.95
CA THR A 875 -26.89 -0.15 -12.63
C THR A 875 -26.53 -0.08 -14.11
N GLY A 876 -25.84 -1.11 -14.63
CA GLY A 876 -25.45 -1.22 -16.04
C GLY A 876 -24.07 -0.65 -16.37
N GLY A 877 -23.43 -1.23 -17.39
CA GLY A 877 -22.17 -0.77 -17.98
C GLY A 877 -20.91 -0.78 -17.09
N LEU A 878 -19.95 0.07 -17.44
CA LEU A 878 -18.61 0.21 -16.83
C LEU A 878 -18.65 0.56 -15.34
N PHE A 879 -19.63 1.34 -14.89
CA PHE A 879 -19.74 1.75 -13.49
C PHE A 879 -20.13 0.61 -12.55
N GLU A 880 -20.92 -0.35 -13.03
CA GLU A 880 -21.22 -1.56 -12.27
C GLU A 880 -19.94 -2.39 -12.05
N GLN A 881 -19.07 -2.45 -13.06
CA GLN A 881 -17.78 -3.14 -12.98
C GLN A 881 -16.85 -2.48 -11.95
N TYR A 882 -16.70 -1.14 -11.98
CA TYR A 882 -15.90 -0.43 -10.97
C TYR A 882 -16.51 -0.50 -9.57
N THR A 883 -17.84 -0.46 -9.44
CA THR A 883 -18.53 -0.58 -8.15
C THR A 883 -18.27 -1.95 -7.51
N LYS A 884 -18.25 -3.02 -8.30
CA LYS A 884 -17.97 -4.38 -7.84
C LYS A 884 -16.55 -4.56 -7.29
N MET A 885 -15.58 -3.73 -7.70
CA MET A 885 -14.20 -3.78 -7.15
C MET A 885 -14.15 -3.40 -5.65
N PHE A 886 -15.13 -2.63 -5.16
CA PHE A 886 -15.20 -2.19 -3.77
C PHE A 886 -16.07 -3.10 -2.88
N ILE A 887 -16.56 -4.22 -3.41
CA ILE A 887 -17.44 -5.17 -2.71
C ILE A 887 -16.79 -6.55 -2.67
N GLY A 888 -16.68 -7.14 -1.48
CA GLY A 888 -16.21 -8.52 -1.33
C GLY A 888 -17.18 -9.52 -1.96
N LYS A 889 -16.67 -10.67 -2.42
CA LYS A 889 -17.46 -11.80 -2.97
C LYS A 889 -18.56 -12.28 -2.01
N ASP A 890 -18.44 -11.99 -0.72
CA ASP A 890 -19.41 -12.30 0.33
C ASP A 890 -20.62 -11.34 0.36
N ASN A 891 -20.59 -10.25 -0.41
CA ASN A 891 -21.55 -9.14 -0.38
C ASN A 891 -21.77 -8.56 1.03
N ARG A 892 -20.80 -8.72 1.93
CA ARG A 892 -20.83 -8.25 3.33
C ARG A 892 -19.56 -7.54 3.75
N THR A 893 -18.64 -7.37 2.81
CA THR A 893 -17.39 -6.66 3.01
C THR A 893 -17.32 -5.49 2.05
N LEU A 894 -16.98 -4.32 2.58
CA LEU A 894 -16.86 -3.05 1.84
C LEU A 894 -15.42 -2.56 1.93
N LEU A 895 -14.86 -2.16 0.79
CA LEU A 895 -13.55 -1.53 0.69
C LEU A 895 -13.72 -0.03 0.40
N LEU A 896 -12.98 0.81 1.12
CA LEU A 896 -12.82 2.23 0.83
C LEU A 896 -11.33 2.52 0.64
N GLU A 897 -11.00 3.29 -0.39
CA GLU A 897 -9.65 3.79 -0.63
C GLU A 897 -9.60 5.28 -0.38
N ILE A 898 -8.63 5.72 0.41
CA ILE A 898 -8.40 7.11 0.80
C ILE A 898 -7.09 7.57 0.17
N TYR A 899 -7.18 8.61 -0.65
CA TYR A 899 -6.03 9.24 -1.29
C TYR A 899 -5.68 10.52 -0.53
N LEU A 900 -4.38 10.74 -0.32
CA LEU A 900 -3.85 11.87 0.44
C LEU A 900 -3.10 12.86 -0.45
N ASP A 901 -3.03 14.14 -0.05
CA ASP A 901 -2.24 15.20 -0.70
C ASP A 901 -0.75 15.20 -0.28
N VAL A 902 -0.38 14.27 0.59
CA VAL A 902 0.98 14.07 1.10
C VAL A 902 1.50 12.70 0.70
N SER A 903 2.83 12.58 0.61
CA SER A 903 3.48 11.30 0.32
C SER A 903 3.07 10.23 1.34
N PRO A 904 2.74 9.00 0.90
CA PRO A 904 2.38 7.88 1.77
C PRO A 904 3.49 7.52 2.77
N TYR A 905 4.72 7.94 2.48
CA TYR A 905 5.90 7.69 3.29
C TYR A 905 6.28 8.85 4.23
N SER A 906 5.53 9.95 4.17
CA SER A 906 5.81 11.14 4.98
C SER A 906 5.38 10.96 6.43
N GLN A 907 6.01 11.72 7.32
CA GLN A 907 5.64 11.78 8.73
C GLN A 907 4.18 12.22 8.95
N ASN A 908 3.65 13.11 8.09
CA ASN A 908 2.25 13.52 8.14
C ASN A 908 1.31 12.33 7.89
N THR A 909 1.68 11.43 6.97
CA THR A 909 0.93 10.20 6.73
C THR A 909 1.04 9.24 7.91
N GLU A 910 2.21 9.11 8.54
CA GLU A 910 2.34 8.28 9.75
C GLU A 910 1.38 8.76 10.86
N GLU A 911 1.32 10.07 11.12
CA GLU A 911 0.40 10.65 12.12
C GLU A 911 -1.08 10.47 11.72
N PHE A 912 -1.40 10.62 10.44
CA PHE A 912 -2.73 10.36 9.92
C PHE A 912 -3.14 8.89 10.12
N VAL A 913 -2.28 7.95 9.74
CA VAL A 913 -2.53 6.50 9.84
C VAL A 913 -2.58 6.00 11.29
N GLU A 914 -1.86 6.64 12.21
CA GLU A 914 -1.97 6.39 13.64
C GLU A 914 -3.36 6.77 14.17
N THR A 915 -3.88 7.93 13.77
CA THR A 915 -5.11 8.50 14.32
C THR A 915 -6.38 8.04 13.59
N LEU A 916 -6.27 7.63 12.33
CA LEU A 916 -7.38 7.26 11.45
C LEU A 916 -8.34 6.22 12.06
N PRO A 917 -7.90 5.08 12.65
CA PRO A 917 -8.82 4.10 13.22
C PRO A 917 -9.71 4.69 14.33
N ASN A 918 -9.13 5.55 15.18
CA ASN A 918 -9.87 6.20 16.26
C ASN A 918 -10.84 7.26 15.71
N GLN A 919 -10.42 8.03 14.70
CA GLN A 919 -11.27 9.02 14.04
C GLN A 919 -12.48 8.36 13.35
N VAL A 920 -12.26 7.27 12.60
CA VAL A 920 -13.32 6.51 11.93
C VAL A 920 -14.32 5.94 12.94
N ASN A 921 -13.84 5.33 14.02
CA ASN A 921 -14.72 4.80 15.07
C ASN A 921 -15.55 5.91 15.74
N ASN A 922 -14.94 7.07 16.03
CA ASN A 922 -15.66 8.21 16.58
C ASN A 922 -16.75 8.73 15.61
N ILE A 923 -16.46 8.82 14.31
CA ILE A 923 -17.42 9.24 13.29
C ILE A 923 -18.62 8.29 13.25
N ILE A 924 -18.37 6.97 13.30
CA ILE A 924 -19.41 5.94 13.29
C ILE A 924 -20.33 6.09 14.51
N GLU A 925 -19.76 6.31 15.70
CA GLU A 925 -20.52 6.51 16.93
C GLU A 925 -21.32 7.83 16.92
N GLU A 926 -20.68 8.96 16.59
CA GLU A 926 -21.31 10.29 16.60
C GLU A 926 -22.45 10.41 15.59
N ARG A 927 -22.30 9.81 14.40
CA ARG A 927 -23.31 9.83 13.34
C ARG A 927 -24.34 8.70 13.48
N SER A 928 -24.21 7.84 14.50
CA SER A 928 -25.11 6.71 14.75
C SER A 928 -25.28 5.82 13.50
N LEU A 929 -24.17 5.49 12.83
CA LEU A 929 -24.17 4.63 11.63
C LEU A 929 -24.34 3.17 12.05
N THR A 930 -25.59 2.76 12.28
CA THR A 930 -25.92 1.47 12.89
C THR A 930 -25.48 0.25 12.08
N ASN A 931 -25.46 0.34 10.75
CA ASN A 931 -25.10 -0.81 9.91
C ASN A 931 -23.58 -0.96 9.77
N LEU A 932 -22.84 0.15 9.77
CA LEU A 932 -21.37 0.16 9.80
C LEU A 932 -20.79 -0.07 11.21
N GLY A 933 -21.52 0.29 12.27
CA GLY A 933 -21.05 0.16 13.66
C GLY A 933 -20.95 -1.28 14.20
N GLU A 934 -21.59 -2.24 13.54
CA GLU A 934 -21.41 -3.68 13.84
C GLU A 934 -20.23 -4.31 13.07
N ALA A 935 -19.69 -3.59 12.07
CA ALA A 935 -18.62 -4.08 11.22
C ALA A 935 -17.27 -4.01 11.94
N LYS A 936 -16.39 -4.96 11.62
CA LYS A 936 -15.00 -4.89 12.07
C LYS A 936 -14.18 -4.12 11.05
N VAL A 937 -13.60 -3.00 11.47
CA VAL A 937 -12.81 -2.12 10.60
C VAL A 937 -11.34 -2.50 10.67
N TYR A 938 -10.72 -2.70 9.52
CA TYR A 938 -9.26 -2.83 9.38
C TYR A 938 -8.74 -1.69 8.52
N THR A 939 -7.67 -1.05 8.98
CA THR A 939 -6.92 -0.11 8.16
C THR A 939 -5.79 -0.86 7.48
N LEU A 940 -5.67 -0.68 6.17
CA LEU A 940 -4.76 -1.36 5.26
C LEU A 940 -4.01 -0.33 4.41
N GLY A 941 -3.20 -0.82 3.47
CA GLY A 941 -2.31 -0.01 2.65
C GLY A 941 -0.89 0.04 3.20
N PHE A 942 0.05 0.35 2.31
CA PHE A 942 1.48 0.26 2.56
C PHE A 942 1.94 1.07 3.79
N ALA A 943 1.49 2.32 3.90
CA ALA A 943 1.84 3.20 5.01
C ALA A 943 1.43 2.62 6.37
N ARG A 944 0.28 1.94 6.44
CA ARG A 944 -0.20 1.28 7.66
C ARG A 944 0.65 0.07 8.04
N GLY A 945 1.03 -0.74 7.06
CA GLY A 945 1.93 -1.87 7.26
C GLY A 945 3.24 -1.43 7.93
N TRP A 946 3.93 -0.44 7.36
CA TRP A 946 5.21 0.05 7.90
C TRP A 946 5.08 0.74 9.26
N TYR A 947 4.02 1.54 9.44
CA TYR A 947 3.74 2.15 10.74
C TYR A 947 3.56 1.09 11.84
N GLU A 948 2.81 0.02 11.58
CA GLU A 948 2.62 -1.06 12.56
C GLU A 948 3.95 -1.77 12.92
N ILE A 949 4.82 -2.04 11.94
CA ILE A 949 6.14 -2.63 12.18
C ILE A 949 7.01 -1.70 13.02
N LYS A 950 7.06 -0.42 12.66
CA LYS A 950 7.81 0.60 13.40
C LYS A 950 7.31 0.66 14.83
N ASN A 951 5.99 0.71 15.04
CA ASN A 951 5.38 0.72 16.36
C ASN A 951 5.70 -0.56 17.17
N VAL A 952 5.64 -1.75 16.56
CA VAL A 952 6.07 -3.00 17.23
C VAL A 952 7.52 -2.93 17.69
N THR A 953 8.39 -2.33 16.87
CA THR A 953 9.81 -2.22 17.15
C THR A 953 10.13 -1.16 18.19
N ASP A 954 9.50 0.01 18.10
CA ASP A 954 9.63 1.10 19.06
C ASP A 954 9.18 0.65 20.46
N ASN A 955 8.10 -0.14 20.55
CA ASN A 955 7.65 -0.74 21.80
C ASN A 955 8.61 -1.83 22.32
N ALA A 956 9.25 -2.58 21.43
CA ALA A 956 10.22 -3.61 21.81
C ALA A 956 11.59 -3.04 22.18
N PHE A 957 11.96 -1.88 21.65
CA PHE A 957 13.30 -1.30 21.79
C PHE A 957 13.75 -1.13 23.27
N PRO A 958 12.95 -0.53 24.18
CA PRO A 958 13.32 -0.43 25.59
C PRO A 958 13.53 -1.80 26.25
N ILE A 959 12.73 -2.80 25.87
CA ILE A 959 12.81 -4.16 26.40
C ILE A 959 14.15 -4.80 25.97
N VAL A 960 14.48 -4.72 24.68
CA VAL A 960 15.75 -5.22 24.13
C VAL A 960 16.94 -4.56 24.84
N VAL A 961 16.91 -3.23 25.01
CA VAL A 961 17.96 -2.47 25.70
C VAL A 961 18.19 -3.00 27.13
N ILE A 962 17.12 -3.23 27.89
CA ILE A 962 17.19 -3.77 29.24
C ILE A 962 17.81 -5.17 29.25
N PHE A 963 17.37 -6.05 28.33
CA PHE A 963 17.89 -7.42 28.24
C PHE A 963 19.38 -7.47 27.88
N VAL A 964 19.83 -6.66 26.91
CA VAL A 964 21.25 -6.55 26.54
C VAL A 964 22.07 -6.06 27.73
N ILE A 965 21.65 -4.97 28.39
CA ILE A 965 22.37 -4.40 29.54
C ILE A 965 22.50 -5.43 30.67
N ILE A 966 21.40 -6.10 31.04
CA ILE A 966 21.40 -7.10 32.11
C ILE A 966 22.24 -8.32 31.72
N GLY A 967 22.06 -8.84 30.51
CA GLY A 967 22.76 -10.02 30.03
C GLY A 967 24.27 -9.79 29.95
N VAL A 968 24.69 -8.69 29.32
CA VAL A 968 26.11 -8.31 29.24
C VAL A 968 26.67 -8.05 30.63
N TYR A 969 25.92 -7.36 31.51
CA TYR A 969 26.34 -7.14 32.90
C TYR A 969 26.60 -8.47 33.62
N ILE A 970 25.72 -9.47 33.47
CA ILE A 970 25.88 -10.80 34.10
C ILE A 970 27.17 -11.48 33.62
N VAL A 971 27.41 -11.50 32.30
CA VAL A 971 28.61 -12.14 31.73
C VAL A 971 29.88 -11.43 32.25
N LEU A 972 29.92 -10.11 32.18
CA LEU A 972 31.06 -9.31 32.64
C LEU A 972 31.24 -9.38 34.17
N PHE A 973 30.16 -9.45 34.94
CA PHE A 973 30.19 -9.60 36.39
C PHE A 973 30.83 -10.94 36.78
N ILE A 974 30.49 -12.03 36.08
CA ILE A 974 31.08 -13.36 36.30
C ILE A 974 32.58 -13.34 35.98
N LEU A 975 32.95 -12.72 34.86
CA LEU A 975 34.34 -12.61 34.40
C LEU A 975 35.20 -11.77 35.36
N PHE A 976 34.80 -10.53 35.60
CA PHE A 976 35.62 -9.58 36.37
C PHE A 976 35.43 -9.72 37.88
N LYS A 977 34.35 -10.35 38.34
CA LYS A 977 34.03 -10.51 39.77
C LYS A 977 34.03 -9.17 40.51
N SER A 978 33.53 -8.13 39.83
CA SER A 978 33.47 -6.74 40.28
C SER A 978 32.10 -6.16 39.97
N TYR A 979 31.55 -5.34 40.87
CA TYR A 979 30.25 -4.70 40.66
C TYR A 979 30.32 -3.51 39.68
N PHE A 980 31.33 -2.65 39.83
CA PHE A 980 31.36 -1.37 39.11
C PHE A 980 32.06 -1.44 37.76
N THR A 981 32.98 -2.39 37.57
CA THR A 981 33.69 -2.54 36.29
C THR A 981 32.73 -2.85 35.13
N PRO A 982 31.81 -3.83 35.24
CA PRO A 982 30.83 -4.08 34.19
C PRO A 982 29.92 -2.87 33.89
N ILE A 983 29.42 -2.18 34.92
CA ILE A 983 28.53 -1.02 34.75
C ILE A 983 29.23 0.08 33.97
N ARG A 984 30.49 0.38 34.32
CA ARG A 984 31.28 1.37 33.60
C ARG A 984 31.42 0.99 32.12
N LEU A 985 31.76 -0.26 31.82
CA LEU A 985 31.98 -0.72 30.45
C LEU A 985 30.72 -0.57 29.60
N ILE A 986 29.55 -0.89 30.16
CA ILE A 986 28.26 -0.68 29.49
C ILE A 986 28.03 0.81 29.21
N ILE A 987 28.29 1.69 30.20
CA ILE A 987 28.11 3.14 30.04
C ILE A 987 29.03 3.71 28.97
N THR A 988 30.31 3.30 28.92
CA THR A 988 31.26 3.83 27.93
C THR A 988 30.86 3.48 26.49
N ILE A 989 30.33 2.29 26.26
CA ILE A 989 29.83 1.90 24.93
C ILE A 989 28.52 2.64 24.61
N ALA A 990 27.60 2.76 25.58
CA ALA A 990 26.35 3.51 25.38
C ALA A 990 26.60 4.98 25.00
N ILE A 991 27.60 5.63 25.61
CA ILE A 991 28.06 6.99 25.24
C ILE A 991 28.57 7.01 23.79
N GLY A 992 29.31 5.97 23.38
CA GLY A 992 29.76 5.81 21.99
C GLY A 992 28.60 5.67 21.01
N ILE A 993 27.60 4.84 21.34
CA ILE A 993 26.38 4.67 20.53
C ILE A 993 25.63 5.99 20.37
N ALA A 994 25.42 6.72 21.47
CA ALA A 994 24.77 8.04 21.40
C ALA A 994 25.55 9.04 20.53
N PHE A 995 26.88 9.01 20.59
CA PHE A 995 27.72 9.82 19.70
C PHE A 995 27.53 9.47 18.22
N ILE A 996 27.49 8.17 17.88
CA ILE A 996 27.29 7.69 16.51
C ILE A 996 25.92 8.09 15.99
N LEU A 997 24.88 7.90 16.80
CA LEU A 997 23.51 8.30 16.49
C LEU A 997 23.39 9.80 16.18
N GLY A 998 23.99 10.66 17.00
CA GLY A 998 24.05 12.10 16.69
C GLY A 998 24.87 12.44 15.44
N MET A 999 25.94 11.68 15.17
CA MET A 999 26.74 11.85 13.94
C MET A 999 25.98 11.42 12.68
N LEU A 1000 25.16 10.37 12.75
CA LEU A 1000 24.32 9.92 11.65
C LEU A 1000 23.35 11.01 11.21
N HIS A 1001 22.69 11.68 12.16
CA HIS A 1001 21.83 12.82 11.87
C HIS A 1001 22.58 13.94 11.12
N LEU A 1002 23.81 14.26 11.50
CA LEU A 1002 24.60 15.28 10.80
C LEU A 1002 25.05 14.85 9.39
N VAL A 1003 25.37 13.58 9.20
CA VAL A 1003 25.91 13.09 7.93
C VAL A 1003 24.79 12.79 6.94
N PHE A 1004 23.78 12.04 7.33
CA PHE A 1004 22.72 11.57 6.43
C PHE A 1004 21.58 12.57 6.35
N ALA A 1005 20.95 12.92 7.48
CA ALA A 1005 19.80 13.82 7.46
C ALA A 1005 20.19 15.24 7.03
N VAL A 1006 21.27 15.82 7.58
CA VAL A 1006 21.72 17.18 7.22
C VAL A 1006 22.63 17.21 5.99
N GLY A 1007 23.51 16.22 5.83
CA GLY A 1007 24.55 16.22 4.79
C GLY A 1007 24.09 15.67 3.44
N PHE A 1008 23.33 14.58 3.44
CA PHE A 1008 22.88 13.89 2.22
C PHE A 1008 21.38 14.04 1.95
N ASP A 1009 20.62 14.67 2.84
CA ASP A 1009 19.16 14.78 2.75
C ASP A 1009 18.48 13.40 2.68
N VAL A 1010 19.00 12.46 3.48
CA VAL A 1010 18.51 11.09 3.58
C VAL A 1010 17.98 10.88 4.99
N PRO A 1011 16.73 10.41 5.15
CA PRO A 1011 16.17 10.16 6.47
C PRO A 1011 16.90 9.01 7.19
N ILE A 1012 16.82 8.99 8.52
CA ILE A 1012 17.48 7.96 9.35
C ILE A 1012 16.63 6.70 9.36
N PHE A 1013 17.25 5.56 9.04
CA PHE A 1013 16.56 4.28 9.02
C PHE A 1013 16.05 3.86 10.41
N TRP A 1014 14.75 3.57 10.51
CA TRP A 1014 14.07 3.33 11.79
C TRP A 1014 14.57 2.11 12.58
N LEU A 1015 15.07 1.08 11.89
CA LEU A 1015 15.60 -0.12 12.56
C LEU A 1015 17.04 0.07 13.07
N LEU A 1016 17.75 1.07 12.55
CA LEU A 1016 19.19 1.26 12.80
C LEU A 1016 19.53 1.46 14.29
N PRO A 1017 18.82 2.27 15.10
CA PRO A 1017 19.16 2.43 16.51
C PRO A 1017 19.12 1.13 17.30
N LEU A 1018 18.14 0.26 17.03
CA LEU A 1018 18.01 -1.06 17.67
C LEU A 1018 19.16 -1.98 17.29
N MET A 1019 19.47 -2.07 16.00
CA MET A 1019 20.60 -2.87 15.51
C MET A 1019 21.91 -2.34 16.07
N LEU A 1020 22.15 -1.04 15.99
CA LEU A 1020 23.36 -0.39 16.44
C LEU A 1020 23.59 -0.64 17.93
N PHE A 1021 22.55 -0.47 18.75
CA PHE A 1021 22.64 -0.72 20.17
C PHE A 1021 22.98 -2.18 20.45
N SER A 1022 22.22 -3.12 19.88
CA SER A 1022 22.36 -4.55 20.18
C SER A 1022 23.70 -5.11 19.69
N ILE A 1023 24.11 -4.74 18.47
CA ILE A 1023 25.30 -5.26 17.81
C ILE A 1023 26.57 -4.63 18.40
N LEU A 1024 26.64 -3.31 18.59
CA LEU A 1024 27.82 -2.67 19.20
C LEU A 1024 27.93 -2.97 20.69
N MET A 1025 26.83 -3.13 21.43
CA MET A 1025 26.90 -3.59 22.82
C MET A 1025 27.40 -5.03 22.94
N GLY A 1026 27.11 -5.88 21.95
CA GLY A 1026 27.68 -7.22 21.87
C GLY A 1026 29.17 -7.17 21.54
N LEU A 1027 29.51 -6.62 20.36
CA LEU A 1027 30.86 -6.64 19.77
C LEU A 1027 31.85 -5.72 20.50
N GLY A 1028 31.41 -4.56 20.96
CA GLY A 1028 32.26 -3.57 21.62
C GLY A 1028 32.80 -4.01 22.98
N GLN A 1029 32.27 -5.10 23.58
CA GLN A 1029 32.78 -5.61 24.86
C GLN A 1029 34.05 -6.46 24.70
N ASP A 1030 34.28 -7.02 23.52
CA ASP A 1030 35.31 -8.03 23.27
C ASP A 1030 36.69 -7.51 23.63
N TYR A 1031 37.04 -6.38 23.06
CA TYR A 1031 38.30 -5.71 23.29
C TYR A 1031 38.45 -5.22 24.77
N ASP A 1032 37.34 -5.00 25.50
CA ASP A 1032 37.36 -4.45 26.87
C ASP A 1032 37.69 -5.54 27.85
N ILE A 1033 37.13 -6.72 27.57
CA ILE A 1033 37.52 -7.98 28.20
C ILE A 1033 39.04 -8.17 28.06
N PHE A 1034 39.63 -8.00 26.87
CA PHE A 1034 41.08 -8.16 26.70
C PHE A 1034 41.91 -7.11 27.45
N LEU A 1035 41.57 -5.82 27.35
CA LEU A 1035 42.32 -4.77 28.03
C LEU A 1035 42.23 -4.95 29.56
N VAL A 1036 41.03 -5.10 30.11
CA VAL A 1036 40.81 -5.14 31.56
C VAL A 1036 41.31 -6.45 32.17
N THR A 1037 41.21 -7.59 31.46
CA THR A 1037 41.83 -8.84 31.94
C THR A 1037 43.34 -8.71 32.05
N ARG A 1038 43.99 -8.03 31.09
CA ARG A 1038 45.43 -7.78 31.14
C ARG A 1038 45.82 -6.79 32.25
N ILE A 1039 45.02 -5.74 32.45
CA ILE A 1039 45.19 -4.82 33.60
C ILE A 1039 45.08 -5.60 34.91
N LYS A 1040 44.09 -6.48 35.02
CA LYS A 1040 43.85 -7.30 36.21
C LYS A 1040 44.98 -8.29 36.45
N GLU A 1041 45.52 -8.91 35.41
CA GLU A 1041 46.67 -9.81 35.51
C GLU A 1041 47.88 -9.09 36.13
N TYR A 1042 48.20 -7.89 35.65
CA TYR A 1042 49.30 -7.08 36.20
C TYR A 1042 49.03 -6.55 37.61
N TYR A 1043 47.78 -6.20 37.91
CA TYR A 1043 47.38 -5.81 39.26
C TYR A 1043 47.49 -6.98 40.25
N ASP A 1044 47.06 -8.18 39.86
CA ASP A 1044 47.17 -9.42 40.65
C ASP A 1044 48.65 -9.80 40.88
N GLN A 1045 49.56 -9.45 39.95
CA GLN A 1045 51.02 -9.60 40.09
C GLN A 1045 51.67 -8.57 41.05
N GLY A 1046 50.90 -7.65 41.62
CA GLY A 1046 51.36 -6.70 42.64
C GLY A 1046 51.69 -5.29 42.12
N LEU A 1047 51.42 -4.98 40.85
CA LEU A 1047 51.57 -3.62 40.33
C LEU A 1047 50.47 -2.68 40.88
N SER A 1048 50.82 -1.40 41.11
CA SER A 1048 49.81 -0.41 41.50
C SER A 1048 48.82 -0.16 40.36
N ASN A 1049 47.57 0.20 40.67
CA ASN A 1049 46.49 0.32 39.68
C ASN A 1049 46.89 1.19 38.46
N LYS A 1050 47.51 2.36 38.69
CA LYS A 1050 47.98 3.25 37.62
C LYS A 1050 49.07 2.61 36.75
N LYS A 1051 50.03 1.91 37.36
CA LYS A 1051 51.12 1.23 36.63
C LYS A 1051 50.61 0.01 35.86
N ALA A 1052 49.68 -0.76 36.45
CA ALA A 1052 49.05 -1.89 35.79
C ALA A 1052 48.26 -1.46 34.55
N ILE A 1053 47.49 -0.37 34.65
CA ILE A 1053 46.79 0.25 33.50
C ILE A 1053 47.81 0.65 32.43
N ALA A 1054 48.86 1.38 32.84
CA ALA A 1054 49.80 1.92 31.87
C ALA A 1054 50.56 0.83 31.12
N TYR A 1055 50.94 -0.23 31.82
CA TYR A 1055 51.71 -1.36 31.29
C TYR A 1055 50.85 -2.28 30.41
N ALA A 1056 49.59 -2.52 30.79
CA ALA A 1056 48.64 -3.26 29.96
C ALA A 1056 48.39 -2.54 28.62
N LEU A 1057 48.21 -1.22 28.66
CA LEU A 1057 47.98 -0.41 27.46
C LEU A 1057 49.15 -0.52 26.49
N ASP A 1058 50.39 -0.47 26.98
CA ASP A 1058 51.60 -0.54 26.16
C ASP A 1058 51.70 -1.83 25.34
N HIS A 1059 51.25 -2.96 25.91
CA HIS A 1059 51.37 -4.27 25.27
C HIS A 1059 50.12 -4.69 24.47
N THR A 1060 48.97 -4.08 24.70
CA THR A 1060 47.69 -4.50 24.09
C THR A 1060 47.15 -3.51 23.07
N ALA A 1061 47.49 -2.21 23.16
CA ALA A 1061 46.90 -1.18 22.30
C ALA A 1061 47.09 -1.46 20.81
N THR A 1062 48.28 -1.91 20.39
CA THR A 1062 48.54 -2.17 18.96
C THR A 1062 47.74 -3.35 18.42
N ILE A 1063 47.59 -4.42 19.22
CA ILE A 1063 46.81 -5.60 18.84
C ILE A 1063 45.35 -5.21 18.72
N ILE A 1064 44.84 -4.48 19.71
CA ILE A 1064 43.44 -4.08 19.75
C ILE A 1064 43.09 -3.13 18.60
N SER A 1065 43.91 -2.10 18.32
CA SER A 1065 43.66 -1.22 17.18
C SER A 1065 43.72 -1.97 15.84
N SER A 1066 44.58 -2.97 15.71
CA SER A 1066 44.66 -3.77 14.48
C SER A 1066 43.39 -4.60 14.26
N CYS A 1067 42.87 -5.21 15.32
CA CYS A 1067 41.59 -5.91 15.30
C CYS A 1067 40.41 -4.97 15.01
N GLY A 1068 40.36 -3.81 15.67
CA GLY A 1068 39.35 -2.79 15.40
C GLY A 1068 39.36 -2.30 13.95
N ILE A 1069 40.54 -2.09 13.35
CA ILE A 1069 40.65 -1.73 11.91
C ILE A 1069 40.13 -2.86 11.03
N LEU A 1070 40.44 -4.12 11.35
CA LEU A 1070 39.97 -5.27 10.58
C LEU A 1070 38.45 -5.39 10.63
N MET A 1071 37.87 -5.26 11.82
CA MET A 1071 36.44 -5.35 12.03
C MET A 1071 35.71 -4.15 11.40
N ALA A 1072 36.23 -2.94 11.55
CA ALA A 1072 35.70 -1.75 10.88
C ALA A 1072 35.76 -1.87 9.36
N ALA A 1073 36.85 -2.41 8.82
CA ALA A 1073 36.97 -2.70 7.39
C ALA A 1073 35.89 -3.68 6.91
N ALA A 1074 35.62 -4.73 7.68
CA ALA A 1074 34.58 -5.70 7.34
C ALA A 1074 33.17 -5.07 7.30
N TYR A 1075 32.82 -4.18 8.23
CA TYR A 1075 31.55 -3.47 8.18
C TYR A 1075 31.52 -2.33 7.14
N SER A 1076 32.67 -1.75 6.81
CA SER A 1076 32.75 -0.66 5.82
C SER A 1076 32.43 -1.13 4.40
N SER A 1077 32.52 -2.43 4.12
CA SER A 1077 32.11 -2.98 2.82
C SER A 1077 30.63 -2.77 2.53
N LEU A 1078 29.76 -2.69 3.54
CA LEU A 1078 28.34 -2.35 3.39
C LEU A 1078 28.14 -0.96 2.76
N MET A 1079 29.09 -0.04 2.95
CA MET A 1079 29.06 1.29 2.33
C MET A 1079 29.21 1.26 0.81
N LEU A 1080 29.59 0.11 0.23
CA LEU A 1080 29.65 -0.08 -1.22
C LEU A 1080 28.28 -0.33 -1.85
N SER A 1081 27.26 -0.68 -1.05
CA SER A 1081 25.90 -0.84 -1.53
C SER A 1081 25.42 0.42 -2.24
N ARG A 1082 24.50 0.30 -3.21
CA ARG A 1082 23.79 1.46 -3.77
C ARG A 1082 22.66 1.91 -2.85
N LEU A 1083 22.07 1.01 -2.06
CA LEU A 1083 20.94 1.31 -1.18
C LEU A 1083 21.38 2.14 0.03
N TRP A 1084 20.69 3.26 0.32
CA TRP A 1084 21.13 4.19 1.37
C TRP A 1084 21.08 3.58 2.77
N HIS A 1085 20.08 2.77 3.09
CA HIS A 1085 19.96 2.13 4.40
C HIS A 1085 21.15 1.19 4.71
N LEU A 1086 21.63 0.40 3.73
CA LEU A 1086 22.85 -0.42 3.91
C LEU A 1086 24.11 0.43 4.07
N ARG A 1087 24.21 1.57 3.35
CA ARG A 1087 25.32 2.52 3.55
C ARG A 1087 25.32 3.15 4.93
N GLU A 1088 24.14 3.52 5.42
CA GLU A 1088 23.94 4.12 6.73
C GLU A 1088 24.35 3.13 7.84
N ILE A 1089 23.85 1.90 7.76
CA ILE A 1089 24.24 0.76 8.61
C ILE A 1089 25.77 0.58 8.59
N GLY A 1090 26.36 0.49 7.40
CA GLY A 1090 27.80 0.31 7.22
C GLY A 1090 28.62 1.43 7.86
N PHE A 1091 28.22 2.67 7.64
CA PHE A 1091 28.85 3.85 8.23
C PHE A 1091 28.75 3.84 9.76
N ALA A 1092 27.56 3.57 10.30
CA ALA A 1092 27.30 3.56 11.73
C ALA A 1092 28.18 2.53 12.46
N PHE A 1093 28.22 1.29 11.96
CA PHE A 1093 29.03 0.23 12.54
C PHE A 1093 30.53 0.51 12.38
N THR A 1094 30.97 0.94 11.20
CA THR A 1094 32.38 1.28 10.95
C THR A 1094 32.86 2.38 11.89
N LEU A 1095 32.11 3.48 11.98
CA LEU A 1095 32.44 4.59 12.87
C LEU A 1095 32.43 4.13 14.33
N GLY A 1096 31.44 3.33 14.73
CA GLY A 1096 31.34 2.82 16.09
C GLY A 1096 32.49 1.93 16.50
N ILE A 1097 32.90 1.00 15.64
CA ILE A 1097 34.03 0.11 15.88
C ILE A 1097 35.34 0.91 15.92
N ILE A 1098 35.54 1.87 15.02
CA ILE A 1098 36.74 2.74 15.03
C ILE A 1098 36.79 3.57 16.31
N LEU A 1099 35.67 4.22 16.67
CA LEU A 1099 35.56 5.04 17.87
C LEU A 1099 35.84 4.20 19.12
N ASP A 1100 35.28 2.99 19.18
CA ASP A 1100 35.50 2.07 20.28
C ASP A 1100 36.96 1.64 20.38
N ALA A 1101 37.52 1.08 19.31
CA ALA A 1101 38.87 0.52 19.28
C ALA A 1101 39.99 1.56 19.47
N THR A 1102 39.72 2.84 19.21
CA THR A 1102 40.72 3.92 19.31
C THR A 1102 40.46 4.86 20.48
N ILE A 1103 39.35 5.61 20.47
CA ILE A 1103 39.10 6.70 21.42
C ILE A 1103 38.57 6.14 22.74
N ILE A 1104 37.52 5.32 22.70
CA ILE A 1104 36.88 4.82 23.93
C ILE A 1104 37.88 3.97 24.71
N ARG A 1105 38.53 3.03 24.02
CA ARG A 1105 39.33 2.00 24.67
C ARG A 1105 40.73 2.39 25.07
N ILE A 1106 41.40 3.22 24.27
CA ILE A 1106 42.79 3.60 24.55
C ILE A 1106 42.84 4.86 25.43
N ILE A 1107 41.79 5.69 25.40
CA ILE A 1107 41.76 6.98 26.09
C ILE A 1107 40.73 7.00 27.22
N ILE A 1108 39.45 6.80 26.90
CA ILE A 1108 38.34 7.03 27.86
C ILE A 1108 38.32 5.95 28.96
N VAL A 1109 38.43 4.68 28.60
CA VAL A 1109 38.39 3.55 29.55
C VAL A 1109 39.54 3.61 30.58
N PRO A 1110 40.82 3.79 30.18
CA PRO A 1110 41.92 3.98 31.12
C PRO A 1110 41.76 5.23 32.00
N ALA A 1111 41.28 6.35 31.43
CA ALA A 1111 41.04 7.58 32.17
C ALA A 1111 40.04 7.36 33.32
N ILE A 1112 38.89 6.73 33.03
CA ILE A 1112 37.87 6.42 34.05
C ILE A 1112 38.39 5.37 35.05
N MET A 1113 39.14 4.35 34.60
CA MET A 1113 39.74 3.35 35.48
C MET A 1113 40.69 3.98 36.50
N VAL A 1114 41.46 4.99 36.10
CA VAL A 1114 42.32 5.71 37.04
C VAL A 1114 41.49 6.46 38.08
N LEU A 1115 40.37 7.07 37.70
CA LEU A 1115 39.49 7.79 38.63
C LEU A 1115 38.80 6.87 39.64
N MET A 1116 38.39 5.67 39.22
CA MET A 1116 37.71 4.70 40.08
C MET A 1116 38.63 4.04 41.12
N GLU A 1117 39.95 4.09 40.93
CA GLU A 1117 40.97 3.48 41.81
C GLU A 1117 40.58 2.09 42.35
N LYS A 1118 40.24 1.99 43.65
CA LYS A 1118 39.90 0.73 44.33
C LYS A 1118 38.54 0.18 43.91
N LEU A 1119 37.61 1.02 43.46
CA LEU A 1119 36.24 0.62 43.07
C LEU A 1119 36.23 -0.35 41.89
N ASN A 1120 37.26 -0.32 41.03
CA ASN A 1120 37.42 -1.25 39.91
C ASN A 1120 37.42 -2.72 40.34
N TRP A 1121 37.85 -3.01 41.57
CA TRP A 1121 38.11 -4.38 42.03
C TRP A 1121 37.19 -4.81 43.19
N VAL A 1122 36.16 -4.01 43.51
CA VAL A 1122 35.20 -4.31 44.57
C VAL A 1122 34.16 -5.30 44.08
N GLY A 1123 34.08 -6.46 44.73
CA GLY A 1123 33.15 -7.53 44.38
C GLY A 1123 32.78 -8.40 45.58
N PRO A 1124 31.88 -9.36 45.40
CA PRO A 1124 31.44 -10.23 46.48
C PRO A 1124 32.59 -11.10 47.03
N LYS A 1125 32.74 -11.12 48.36
CA LYS A 1125 33.83 -11.83 49.06
C LYS A 1125 33.89 -13.34 48.75
N TRP A 1126 32.77 -13.97 48.39
CA TRP A 1126 32.74 -15.40 48.05
C TRP A 1126 33.38 -15.71 46.69
N LEU A 1127 33.27 -14.81 45.71
CA LEU A 1127 33.94 -14.96 44.40
C LEU A 1127 35.44 -14.64 44.45
N GLN A 1128 35.85 -13.77 45.38
CA GLN A 1128 37.25 -13.33 45.54
C GLN A 1128 38.09 -14.27 46.43
N ARG A 1129 37.46 -15.11 47.27
CA ARG A 1129 38.14 -15.95 48.28
C ARG A 1129 38.95 -17.13 47.72
N ASN A 1130 38.60 -17.68 46.56
CA ASN A 1130 39.30 -18.85 46.02
C ASN A 1130 40.75 -18.52 45.58
N LYS A 1131 40.98 -17.36 44.97
CA LYS A 1131 42.34 -16.94 44.54
C LYS A 1131 43.24 -16.51 45.71
N GLN A 1132 42.68 -15.91 46.77
CA GLN A 1132 43.45 -15.56 47.97
C GLN A 1132 43.92 -16.79 48.75
N ARG A 1133 43.20 -17.93 48.67
CA ARG A 1133 43.64 -19.21 49.22
C ARG A 1133 44.76 -19.82 48.37
N GLU A 1134 44.63 -19.81 47.05
CA GLU A 1134 45.67 -20.28 46.12
C GLU A 1134 46.97 -19.47 46.24
N ALA A 1135 46.87 -18.14 46.27
CA ALA A 1135 48.02 -17.24 46.45
C ALA A 1135 48.66 -17.43 47.83
N LYS A 1136 47.87 -17.48 48.91
CA LYS A 1136 48.42 -17.76 50.27
C LYS A 1136 49.02 -19.16 50.38
N GLN A 1137 48.50 -20.17 49.66
CA GLN A 1137 49.07 -21.52 49.65
C GLN A 1137 50.39 -21.55 48.88
N GLN A 1138 50.52 -20.89 47.72
CA GLN A 1138 51.79 -20.74 47.00
C GLN A 1138 52.84 -20.01 47.84
N THR A 1139 52.49 -18.91 48.52
CA THR A 1139 53.45 -18.22 49.41
C THR A 1139 53.80 -19.07 50.63
N SER A 1140 52.87 -19.89 51.14
CA SER A 1140 53.12 -20.80 52.26
C SER A 1140 53.99 -22.00 51.86
N GLU A 1141 53.85 -22.48 50.62
CA GLU A 1141 54.69 -23.51 50.02
C GLU A 1141 56.10 -22.98 49.72
N GLU A 1142 56.23 -21.75 49.20
CA GLU A 1142 57.53 -21.07 49.02
C GLU A 1142 58.25 -20.85 50.36
N ILE A 1143 57.54 -20.40 51.40
CA ILE A 1143 58.11 -20.19 52.75
C ILE A 1143 58.48 -21.54 53.41
N ASN A 1144 57.69 -22.59 53.22
CA ASN A 1144 58.03 -23.93 53.73
C ASN A 1144 59.17 -24.57 52.94
N HIS A 1145 59.29 -24.32 51.63
CA HIS A 1145 60.44 -24.78 50.86
C HIS A 1145 61.72 -24.04 51.27
N GLN A 1146 61.66 -22.74 51.56
CA GLN A 1146 62.78 -21.96 52.08
C GLN A 1146 63.26 -22.50 53.45
N LYS A 1147 62.35 -22.85 54.36
CA LYS A 1147 62.64 -23.42 55.69
C LYS A 1147 63.14 -24.87 55.70
N VAL A 1148 63.05 -25.58 54.57
CA VAL A 1148 63.61 -26.94 54.39
C VAL A 1148 64.97 -26.86 53.68
N ILE A 1149 65.31 -25.71 53.11
CA ILE A 1149 66.59 -25.43 52.44
C ILE A 1149 67.57 -24.71 53.39
N ASP A 1150 67.07 -23.87 54.29
CA ASP A 1150 67.79 -23.38 55.49
C ASP A 1150 67.83 -24.45 56.59
#